data_AF-A0A6A6BXJ1-F1
#
_entry.id   AF-A0A6A6BXJ1-F1
#
_cell.length_a   1.000
_cell.length_b   1.000
_cell.length_c   1.000
_cell.angle_alpha   90.00
_cell.angle_beta   90.00
_cell.angle_gamma   90.00
#
_symmetry.space_group_name_H-M   'P 1'
#
loop_
_entity.id
_entity.type
_entity.pdbx_description
1 polymer ?
#
loop_
_entity_poly.entity_id
_entity_poly.type
_entity_poly.pdbx_seq_one_letter_code
_entity_poly.pdbx_strand_id
1 'polypeptide(L)'
;MTLPQDHLERVYAGVIGKVVGVSLGRPFEGLPREAILSKLGYVRYYVNHKIDSPLFKSGSRPLIVTDDDVTCTFVMVRALEEHGMKANLSSEEIGKTWLNQTVENKSIFWWGGRGISTEHTAYLNLKAGIPAPKSGSIEQNGKIVAEQIGGEIFIDGFGLCCPGNPDLAAKLAKEAASVSHDGEAAYGAMSWAAMEAEAFNSKDVDHLIDTGLRFIPKDSDIARSTADVRQWAKIDGDWEKTLTRIQENYGMHIFKGACHVIPNHAIKILSLLYGGHSFDEGIHIIVTCGWDTDSNGGNMGALLGLMHGLDGFETGPDWRGPLADRAVNSSADGGYSINNCARIAYDLTNFGRQLAGESPLPPPRSGAQYHFSLPGSVQGFMQQNDDRPHGLVAVEQGQGPNGPALAIGLAGLSIANDPVEVMTDTFMSEEQLPIPSHYTLQASPLLYPGQKVKAVVTADATEDQTVKVTLRLKHYGDAKALVVVDGPSSALKPGASETLEWTIPDTLDHQPIYKIGLAISTPSAKRLKGTVWLDYLKWTGTPNTTFATPKKIAKSWPPPPDQPWRRAWIDSVDTFPSNFSNFVASKSYGEGGIFTGCRDWFDYKLTLSDLISNNEGPCGPCARYRGLRRWYGLLFQPGNKIALVKARDDERIELASKSLEWQVCNAIDVAIVAKGKKLQGYVGGQLVLEAEDGEYGSGGIGLIITNGSAMVKEFKVEPVEDGVKSHL
;
A
#
# COMPACT_ATOMS: atom_id res chain seq x y z
N MET A 1 -12.87 14.99 -20.55
CA MET A 1 -13.41 14.45 -19.29
C MET A 1 -13.82 15.64 -18.45
N THR A 2 -15.04 15.68 -17.93
CA THR A 2 -15.49 16.73 -17.00
C THR A 2 -15.59 16.09 -15.63
N LEU A 3 -14.85 16.60 -14.65
CA LEU A 3 -14.81 16.01 -13.32
C LEU A 3 -16.02 16.49 -12.50
N PRO A 4 -16.71 15.59 -11.78
CA PRO A 4 -17.80 15.99 -10.92
C PRO A 4 -17.28 16.71 -9.66
N GLN A 5 -18.12 17.53 -9.04
CA GLN A 5 -17.71 18.35 -7.87
C GLN A 5 -17.35 17.49 -6.65
N ASP A 6 -18.00 16.34 -6.49
CA ASP A 6 -17.80 15.35 -5.43
C ASP A 6 -16.76 14.27 -5.82
N HIS A 7 -15.95 14.49 -6.87
CA HIS A 7 -15.01 13.51 -7.41
C HIS A 7 -14.12 12.86 -6.33
N LEU A 8 -13.47 13.66 -5.48
CA LEU A 8 -12.60 13.14 -4.41
C LEU A 8 -13.37 12.29 -3.40
N GLU A 9 -14.59 12.70 -3.03
CA GLU A 9 -15.41 11.98 -2.06
C GLU A 9 -15.89 10.65 -2.63
N ARG A 10 -16.28 10.61 -3.91
CA ARG A 10 -16.68 9.37 -4.58
C ARG A 10 -15.52 8.41 -4.82
N VAL A 11 -14.35 8.92 -5.19
CA VAL A 11 -13.14 8.09 -5.23
C VAL A 11 -12.82 7.54 -3.85
N TYR A 12 -12.94 8.35 -2.79
CA TYR A 12 -12.73 7.90 -1.41
C TYR A 12 -13.73 6.80 -1.00
N ALA A 13 -15.02 6.96 -1.32
CA ALA A 13 -16.03 5.94 -1.09
C ALA A 13 -15.74 4.63 -1.86
N GLY A 14 -15.29 4.73 -3.12
CA GLY A 14 -14.86 3.56 -3.90
C GLY A 14 -13.64 2.85 -3.31
N VAL A 15 -12.63 3.61 -2.84
CA VAL A 15 -11.45 3.04 -2.17
C VAL A 15 -11.84 2.34 -0.86
N ILE A 16 -12.66 2.98 -0.02
CA ILE A 16 -13.19 2.33 1.20
C ILE A 16 -13.95 1.06 0.82
N GLY A 17 -14.84 1.15 -0.17
CA GLY A 17 -15.65 0.03 -0.65
C GLY A 17 -14.79 -1.16 -1.07
N LYS A 18 -13.73 -0.94 -1.85
CA LYS A 18 -12.74 -1.97 -2.24
C LYS A 18 -12.16 -2.66 -1.01
N VAL A 19 -11.66 -1.87 -0.05
CA VAL A 19 -10.99 -2.43 1.14
C VAL A 19 -11.98 -3.15 2.05
N VAL A 20 -13.20 -2.62 2.25
CA VAL A 20 -14.28 -3.27 3.01
C VAL A 20 -14.64 -4.62 2.37
N GLY A 21 -14.85 -4.64 1.06
CA GLY A 21 -15.24 -5.84 0.31
C GLY A 21 -14.21 -6.95 0.41
N VAL A 22 -12.93 -6.62 0.19
CA VAL A 22 -11.81 -7.55 0.36
C VAL A 22 -11.73 -8.04 1.81
N SER A 23 -11.69 -7.14 2.79
CA SER A 23 -11.58 -7.50 4.22
C SER A 23 -12.73 -8.39 4.71
N LEU A 24 -13.93 -8.22 4.14
CA LEU A 24 -15.09 -9.05 4.47
C LEU A 24 -15.00 -10.45 3.85
N GLY A 25 -14.62 -10.56 2.58
CA GLY A 25 -14.56 -11.83 1.85
C GLY A 25 -13.32 -12.68 2.14
N ARG A 26 -12.21 -12.04 2.53
CA ARG A 26 -10.89 -12.69 2.70
C ARG A 26 -10.83 -13.88 3.66
N PRO A 27 -11.53 -13.90 4.81
CA PRO A 27 -11.37 -14.97 5.79
C PRO A 27 -11.81 -16.36 5.31
N PHE A 28 -12.67 -16.42 4.28
CA PHE A 28 -13.29 -17.66 3.80
C PHE A 28 -13.24 -17.81 2.27
N GLU A 29 -12.31 -17.09 1.64
CA GLU A 29 -11.96 -17.27 0.22
C GLU A 29 -11.79 -18.75 -0.13
N GLY A 30 -12.42 -19.17 -1.23
CA GLY A 30 -12.36 -20.53 -1.74
C GLY A 30 -13.20 -21.56 -0.98
N LEU A 31 -13.89 -21.19 0.12
CA LEU A 31 -14.83 -22.11 0.77
C LEU A 31 -16.05 -22.37 -0.13
N PRO A 32 -16.51 -23.63 -0.24
CA PRO A 32 -17.81 -23.93 -0.83
C PRO A 32 -18.92 -23.17 -0.10
N ARG A 33 -19.92 -22.67 -0.85
CA ARG A 33 -21.02 -21.90 -0.29
C ARG A 33 -21.74 -22.61 0.85
N GLU A 34 -21.94 -23.91 0.75
CA GLU A 34 -22.60 -24.72 1.78
C GLU A 34 -21.81 -24.67 3.10
N ALA A 35 -20.48 -24.66 3.01
CA ALA A 35 -19.62 -24.51 4.18
C ALA A 35 -19.73 -23.10 4.77
N ILE A 36 -19.78 -22.05 3.94
CA ILE A 36 -20.02 -20.67 4.38
C ILE A 36 -21.35 -20.60 5.15
N LEU A 37 -22.44 -21.08 4.55
CA LEU A 37 -23.76 -21.06 5.20
C LEU A 37 -23.79 -21.86 6.51
N SER A 38 -23.18 -23.04 6.54
CA SER A 38 -23.18 -23.88 7.75
C SER A 38 -22.39 -23.27 8.91
N LYS A 39 -21.31 -22.55 8.62
CA LYS A 39 -20.37 -22.03 9.63
C LYS A 39 -20.68 -20.59 10.04
N LEU A 40 -21.06 -19.77 9.06
CA LEU A 40 -21.18 -18.32 9.18
C LEU A 40 -22.60 -17.84 8.96
N GLY A 41 -23.42 -18.60 8.23
CA GLY A 41 -24.70 -18.15 7.71
C GLY A 41 -24.53 -17.10 6.61
N TYR A 42 -25.56 -16.29 6.41
CA TYR A 42 -25.52 -15.13 5.54
C TYR A 42 -24.58 -14.07 6.13
N VAL A 43 -23.49 -13.75 5.42
CA VAL A 43 -22.43 -12.87 5.94
C VAL A 43 -22.86 -11.41 5.80
N ARG A 44 -23.16 -10.74 6.91
CA ARG A 44 -23.68 -9.36 6.98
C ARG A 44 -22.83 -8.40 7.79
N TYR A 45 -21.66 -8.84 8.25
CA TYR A 45 -20.69 -8.06 9.04
C TYR A 45 -19.35 -8.79 9.03
N TYR A 46 -18.28 -8.16 9.50
CA TYR A 46 -16.95 -8.80 9.57
C TYR A 46 -16.94 -10.05 10.46
N VAL A 47 -16.62 -11.19 9.86
CA VAL A 47 -16.60 -12.51 10.51
C VAL A 47 -15.18 -13.03 10.75
N ASN A 48 -14.16 -12.19 10.61
CA ASN A 48 -12.74 -12.57 10.69
C ASN A 48 -12.40 -13.32 12.00
N HIS A 49 -13.03 -12.93 13.12
CA HIS A 49 -12.85 -13.56 14.43
C HIS A 49 -13.50 -14.96 14.55
N LYS A 50 -14.34 -15.36 13.60
CA LYS A 50 -15.03 -16.67 13.59
C LYS A 50 -14.30 -17.73 12.78
N ILE A 51 -13.29 -17.34 12.01
CA ILE A 51 -12.51 -18.25 11.18
C ILE A 51 -11.09 -18.33 11.72
N ASP A 52 -10.76 -19.50 12.26
CA ASP A 52 -9.39 -19.81 12.66
C ASP A 52 -8.47 -19.79 11.43
N SER A 53 -7.29 -19.19 11.58
CA SER A 53 -6.29 -19.15 10.54
C SER A 53 -4.92 -19.54 11.10
N PRO A 54 -4.37 -20.70 10.70
CA PRO A 54 -3.02 -21.10 11.12
C PRO A 54 -1.93 -20.23 10.49
N LEU A 55 -2.28 -19.34 9.56
CA LEU A 55 -1.36 -18.41 8.91
C LEU A 55 -1.02 -17.20 9.77
N PHE A 56 -1.71 -16.99 10.90
CA PHE A 56 -1.50 -15.84 11.78
C PHE A 56 -1.25 -16.28 13.22
N LYS A 57 -0.31 -15.61 13.90
CA LYS A 57 0.02 -15.90 15.31
C LYS A 57 -1.15 -15.70 16.26
N SER A 58 -2.07 -14.80 15.92
CA SER A 58 -3.32 -14.53 16.64
C SER A 58 -4.31 -15.69 16.64
N GLY A 59 -4.10 -16.71 15.80
CA GLY A 59 -5.03 -17.85 15.64
C GLY A 59 -6.29 -17.52 14.83
N SER A 60 -6.65 -16.25 14.68
CA SER A 60 -7.70 -15.74 13.77
C SER A 60 -7.09 -14.75 12.79
N ARG A 61 -7.71 -14.58 11.61
CA ARG A 61 -7.21 -13.67 10.58
C ARG A 61 -7.47 -12.21 10.99
N PRO A 62 -6.46 -11.33 11.02
CA PRO A 62 -6.67 -9.89 11.22
C PRO A 62 -7.57 -9.30 10.12
N LEU A 63 -8.22 -8.16 10.41
CA LEU A 63 -9.08 -7.49 9.42
C LEU A 63 -8.27 -6.95 8.23
N ILE A 64 -7.13 -6.34 8.54
CA ILE A 64 -6.22 -5.73 7.56
C ILE A 64 -4.98 -6.59 7.47
N VAL A 65 -4.79 -7.18 6.29
CA VAL A 65 -3.68 -8.06 5.96
C VAL A 65 -3.12 -7.68 4.59
N THR A 66 -1.92 -8.14 4.29
CA THR A 66 -1.38 -8.11 2.93
C THR A 66 -2.22 -8.99 2.02
N ASP A 67 -2.58 -8.46 0.86
CA ASP A 67 -3.52 -9.08 -0.06
C ASP A 67 -3.27 -8.59 -1.49
N ASP A 68 -3.48 -9.45 -2.50
CA ASP A 68 -3.28 -9.11 -3.90
C ASP A 68 -4.32 -8.15 -4.46
N ASP A 69 -5.58 -8.24 -4.04
CA ASP A 69 -6.67 -7.42 -4.55
C ASP A 69 -6.50 -5.96 -4.17
N VAL A 70 -6.15 -5.69 -2.92
CA VAL A 70 -5.86 -4.30 -2.47
C VAL A 70 -4.55 -3.82 -3.07
N THR A 71 -3.49 -4.64 -2.98
CA THR A 71 -2.15 -4.22 -3.36
C THR A 71 -2.04 -3.98 -4.86
N CYS A 72 -2.48 -4.93 -5.69
CA CYS A 72 -2.33 -4.84 -7.14
C CYS A 72 -3.18 -3.68 -7.70
N THR A 73 -4.42 -3.51 -7.22
CA THR A 73 -5.29 -2.37 -7.59
C THR A 73 -4.60 -1.02 -7.34
N PHE A 74 -4.03 -0.81 -6.16
CA PHE A 74 -3.47 0.50 -5.78
C PHE A 74 -2.00 0.70 -6.15
N VAL A 75 -1.26 -0.36 -6.47
CA VAL A 75 0.14 -0.26 -6.93
C VAL A 75 0.24 -0.19 -8.45
N MET A 76 -0.53 -0.99 -9.20
CA MET A 76 -0.36 -1.06 -10.67
C MET A 76 -0.93 0.14 -11.41
N VAL A 77 -1.95 0.79 -10.86
CA VAL A 77 -2.46 2.07 -11.40
C VAL A 77 -1.40 3.18 -11.39
N ARG A 78 -0.36 3.06 -10.54
CA ARG A 78 0.78 3.99 -10.51
C ARG A 78 1.64 3.92 -11.77
N ALA A 79 1.39 2.98 -12.68
CA ALA A 79 1.91 3.03 -14.04
C ALA A 79 1.57 4.37 -14.73
N LEU A 80 0.45 5.02 -14.38
CA LEU A 80 0.14 6.38 -14.81
C LEU A 80 1.21 7.38 -14.33
N GLU A 81 1.56 7.37 -13.05
CA GLU A 81 2.64 8.21 -12.48
C GLU A 81 3.99 7.90 -13.12
N GLU A 82 4.29 6.63 -13.27
CA GLU A 82 5.56 6.11 -13.73
C GLU A 82 5.85 6.35 -15.21
N HIS A 83 4.81 6.55 -16.03
CA HIS A 83 4.91 6.68 -17.48
C HIS A 83 4.24 7.95 -18.04
N GLY A 84 4.12 8.99 -17.21
CA GLY A 84 3.85 10.37 -17.65
C GLY A 84 2.39 10.80 -17.74
N MET A 85 1.50 10.19 -16.95
CA MET A 85 0.07 10.56 -16.80
C MET A 85 -0.69 10.67 -18.14
N LYS A 86 -0.51 9.67 -19.01
CA LYS A 86 -1.06 9.69 -20.37
C LYS A 86 -2.23 8.74 -20.56
N ALA A 87 -3.22 9.16 -21.35
CA ALA A 87 -4.42 8.39 -21.70
C ALA A 87 -4.18 7.23 -22.68
N ASN A 88 -2.98 7.13 -23.25
CA ASN A 88 -2.53 6.04 -24.12
C ASN A 88 -1.40 5.23 -23.47
N LEU A 89 -1.53 4.96 -22.17
CA LEU A 89 -0.67 4.04 -21.46
C LEU A 89 -0.77 2.65 -22.08
N SER A 90 0.36 2.03 -22.39
CA SER A 90 0.43 0.71 -23.04
C SER A 90 0.61 -0.42 -22.02
N SER A 91 0.19 -1.63 -22.39
CA SER A 91 0.44 -2.84 -21.60
C SER A 91 1.93 -3.05 -21.31
N GLU A 92 2.82 -2.73 -22.27
CA GLU A 92 4.28 -2.86 -22.07
C GLU A 92 4.78 -1.93 -20.95
N GLU A 93 4.28 -0.70 -20.87
CA GLU A 93 4.62 0.24 -19.80
C GLU A 93 4.09 -0.22 -18.45
N ILE A 94 2.86 -0.72 -18.40
CA ILE A 94 2.30 -1.30 -17.18
C ILE A 94 3.12 -2.52 -16.75
N GLY A 95 3.56 -3.37 -17.69
CA GLY A 95 4.48 -4.48 -17.43
C GLY A 95 5.84 -4.04 -16.87
N LYS A 96 6.35 -2.87 -17.25
CA LYS A 96 7.56 -2.28 -16.63
C LYS A 96 7.30 -1.87 -15.18
N THR A 97 6.14 -1.29 -14.89
CA THR A 97 5.71 -1.03 -13.50
C THR A 97 5.60 -2.32 -12.68
N TRP A 98 5.07 -3.41 -13.25
CA TRP A 98 5.06 -4.72 -12.57
C TRP A 98 6.47 -5.16 -12.17
N LEU A 99 7.42 -5.10 -13.11
CA LEU A 99 8.82 -5.48 -12.83
C LEU A 99 9.52 -4.54 -11.85
N ASN A 100 9.10 -3.28 -11.76
CA ASN A 100 9.66 -2.29 -10.85
C ASN A 100 9.06 -2.40 -9.42
N GLN A 101 7.79 -2.77 -9.30
CA GLN A 101 7.05 -2.75 -8.04
C GLN A 101 6.88 -4.11 -7.37
N THR A 102 7.01 -5.21 -8.12
CA THR A 102 6.83 -6.56 -7.57
C THR A 102 8.15 -7.16 -7.10
N VAL A 103 8.24 -7.45 -5.81
CA VAL A 103 9.25 -8.33 -5.23
C VAL A 103 8.83 -9.78 -5.42
N GLU A 104 9.64 -10.51 -6.19
CA GLU A 104 9.40 -11.90 -6.59
C GLU A 104 9.17 -12.83 -5.39
N ASN A 105 8.18 -13.71 -5.49
CA ASN A 105 7.78 -14.70 -4.47
C ASN A 105 7.35 -14.12 -3.11
N LYS A 106 7.15 -12.80 -3.01
CA LYS A 106 6.90 -12.14 -1.72
C LYS A 106 5.72 -11.18 -1.73
N SER A 107 5.49 -10.46 -2.82
CA SER A 107 4.57 -9.30 -2.82
C SER A 107 3.62 -9.30 -4.01
N ILE A 108 2.56 -8.51 -3.90
CA ILE A 108 1.54 -8.17 -4.91
C ILE A 108 0.68 -9.32 -5.43
N PHE A 109 1.26 -10.46 -5.82
CA PHE A 109 0.53 -11.52 -6.52
C PHE A 109 0.34 -12.76 -5.64
N TRP A 110 -0.68 -13.55 -5.94
CA TRP A 110 -0.70 -14.95 -5.54
C TRP A 110 0.41 -15.74 -6.25
N TRP A 111 1.48 -16.13 -5.53
CA TRP A 111 2.61 -16.88 -6.08
C TRP A 111 2.32 -18.39 -6.23
N GLY A 112 1.17 -18.74 -6.81
CA GLY A 112 0.66 -20.12 -6.92
C GLY A 112 1.43 -21.05 -7.87
N GLY A 113 2.20 -20.49 -8.80
CA GLY A 113 3.13 -21.22 -9.67
C GLY A 113 2.87 -21.00 -11.16
N ARG A 114 3.89 -21.26 -11.98
CA ARG A 114 3.81 -21.13 -13.45
C ARG A 114 2.78 -22.09 -14.04
N GLY A 115 1.87 -21.58 -14.84
CA GLY A 115 0.77 -22.31 -15.47
C GLY A 115 -0.42 -22.58 -14.54
N ILE A 116 -0.38 -22.08 -13.29
CA ILE A 116 -1.47 -22.19 -12.31
C ILE A 116 -1.98 -20.79 -11.96
N SER A 117 -1.10 -19.92 -11.45
CA SER A 117 -1.41 -18.50 -11.26
C SER A 117 -1.08 -17.73 -12.53
N THR A 118 -2.02 -16.91 -12.97
CA THR A 118 -1.93 -16.13 -14.20
C THR A 118 -0.90 -15.00 -14.05
N GLU A 119 -0.95 -14.27 -12.95
CA GLU A 119 -0.03 -13.18 -12.61
C GLU A 119 1.39 -13.70 -12.40
N HIS A 120 1.56 -14.80 -11.68
CA HIS A 120 2.87 -15.42 -11.50
C HIS A 120 3.44 -15.87 -12.87
N THR A 121 2.61 -16.49 -13.72
CA THR A 121 3.04 -16.89 -15.08
C THR A 121 3.47 -15.69 -15.92
N ALA A 122 2.66 -14.63 -15.93
CA ALA A 122 2.93 -13.41 -16.67
C ALA A 122 4.19 -12.69 -16.16
N TYR A 123 4.38 -12.61 -14.84
CA TYR A 123 5.57 -12.04 -14.23
C TYR A 123 6.85 -12.79 -14.65
N LEU A 124 6.81 -14.12 -14.67
CA LEU A 124 7.95 -14.93 -15.15
C LEU A 124 8.21 -14.70 -16.65
N ASN A 125 7.16 -14.53 -17.46
CA ASN A 125 7.30 -14.20 -18.88
C ASN A 125 7.95 -12.82 -19.07
N LEU A 126 7.50 -11.79 -18.32
CA LEU A 126 8.11 -10.46 -18.33
C LEU A 126 9.59 -10.52 -17.94
N LYS A 127 9.92 -11.24 -16.86
CA LYS A 127 11.32 -11.46 -16.44
C LYS A 127 12.16 -12.19 -17.50
N ALA A 128 11.55 -13.06 -18.30
CA ALA A 128 12.20 -13.76 -19.40
C ALA A 128 12.31 -12.91 -20.69
N GLY A 129 11.91 -11.63 -20.64
CA GLY A 129 11.99 -10.71 -21.77
C GLY A 129 10.83 -10.83 -22.76
N ILE A 130 9.71 -11.48 -22.39
CA ILE A 130 8.48 -11.49 -23.19
C ILE A 130 7.65 -10.28 -22.76
N PRO A 131 7.54 -9.23 -23.58
CA PRO A 131 6.82 -8.02 -23.21
C PRO A 131 5.31 -8.25 -23.18
N ALA A 132 4.59 -7.44 -22.40
CA ALA A 132 3.15 -7.32 -22.51
C ALA A 132 2.76 -6.68 -23.86
N PRO A 133 1.66 -7.11 -24.51
CA PRO A 133 0.62 -7.99 -23.97
C PRO A 133 0.92 -9.48 -24.15
N LYS A 134 1.98 -9.84 -24.87
CA LYS A 134 2.32 -11.24 -25.14
C LYS A 134 2.56 -12.03 -23.85
N SER A 135 3.10 -11.41 -22.80
CA SER A 135 3.30 -12.01 -21.48
C SER A 135 2.03 -12.62 -20.87
N GLY A 136 0.85 -12.03 -21.13
CA GLY A 136 -0.45 -12.48 -20.62
C GLY A 136 -1.30 -13.25 -21.62
N SER A 137 -0.93 -13.24 -22.90
CA SER A 137 -1.78 -13.74 -24.00
C SER A 137 -2.17 -15.22 -23.92
N ILE A 138 -3.33 -15.55 -24.50
CA ILE A 138 -3.78 -16.93 -24.72
C ILE A 138 -2.78 -17.70 -25.58
N GLU A 139 -2.19 -17.06 -26.60
CA GLU A 139 -1.18 -17.67 -27.46
C GLU A 139 0.03 -18.17 -26.65
N GLN A 140 0.46 -17.38 -25.66
CA GLN A 140 1.63 -17.67 -24.85
C GLN A 140 1.35 -18.65 -23.70
N ASN A 141 0.19 -18.54 -23.06
CA ASN A 141 -0.10 -19.21 -21.78
C ASN A 141 -1.21 -20.27 -21.86
N GLY A 142 -1.94 -20.33 -22.99
CA GLY A 142 -3.14 -21.13 -23.14
C GLY A 142 -4.38 -20.48 -22.51
N LYS A 143 -5.55 -20.86 -23.04
CA LYS A 143 -6.84 -20.23 -22.69
C LYS A 143 -7.17 -20.31 -21.20
N ILE A 144 -6.98 -21.48 -20.59
CA ILE A 144 -7.30 -21.70 -19.18
C ILE A 144 -6.52 -20.72 -18.28
N VAL A 145 -5.22 -20.55 -18.49
CA VAL A 145 -4.42 -19.65 -17.64
C VAL A 145 -4.77 -18.19 -17.91
N ALA A 146 -4.96 -17.79 -19.17
CA ALA A 146 -5.18 -16.39 -19.51
C ALA A 146 -6.56 -15.84 -19.08
N GLU A 147 -7.57 -16.70 -18.86
CA GLU A 147 -8.96 -16.31 -18.56
C GLU A 147 -9.36 -16.48 -17.08
N GLN A 148 -8.38 -16.38 -16.17
CA GLN A 148 -8.66 -16.30 -14.74
C GLN A 148 -9.17 -14.90 -14.35
N ILE A 149 -9.79 -14.78 -13.17
CA ILE A 149 -10.48 -13.57 -12.72
C ILE A 149 -9.56 -12.36 -12.52
N GLY A 150 -8.26 -12.56 -12.26
CA GLY A 150 -7.30 -11.50 -11.90
C GLY A 150 -7.28 -10.29 -12.82
N GLY A 151 -7.55 -10.49 -14.12
CA GLY A 151 -7.68 -9.39 -15.08
C GLY A 151 -8.74 -8.36 -14.70
N GLU A 152 -9.83 -8.80 -14.07
CA GLU A 152 -10.93 -7.96 -13.60
C GLU A 152 -10.72 -7.45 -12.15
N ILE A 153 -9.99 -8.20 -11.31
CA ILE A 153 -9.78 -7.86 -9.90
C ILE A 153 -9.09 -6.50 -9.72
N PHE A 154 -8.04 -6.27 -10.51
CA PHE A 154 -7.10 -5.17 -10.25
C PHE A 154 -7.53 -3.84 -10.89
N ILE A 155 -8.65 -3.85 -11.62
CA ILE A 155 -8.98 -2.80 -12.57
C ILE A 155 -9.61 -1.56 -11.95
N ASP A 156 -10.13 -1.70 -10.73
CA ASP A 156 -10.82 -0.65 -10.01
C ASP A 156 -10.00 0.63 -9.92
N GLY A 157 -8.67 0.52 -9.77
CA GLY A 157 -7.76 1.66 -9.72
C GLY A 157 -7.82 2.51 -10.99
N PHE A 158 -7.91 1.88 -12.17
CA PHE A 158 -8.03 2.57 -13.45
C PHE A 158 -9.43 3.15 -13.67
N GLY A 159 -10.48 2.44 -13.23
CA GLY A 159 -11.86 2.93 -13.24
C GLY A 159 -12.04 4.20 -12.39
N LEU A 160 -11.50 4.17 -11.16
CA LEU A 160 -11.48 5.30 -10.21
C LEU A 160 -10.74 6.54 -10.75
N CYS A 161 -9.76 6.35 -11.64
CA CYS A 161 -9.04 7.45 -12.30
C CYS A 161 -9.78 8.01 -13.54
N CYS A 162 -10.92 7.46 -13.93
CA CYS A 162 -11.64 7.82 -15.16
C CYS A 162 -13.08 8.31 -14.92
N PRO A 163 -13.32 9.25 -13.98
CA PRO A 163 -14.68 9.63 -13.60
C PRO A 163 -15.50 10.15 -14.78
N GLY A 164 -16.65 9.52 -15.02
CA GLY A 164 -17.58 9.85 -16.10
C GLY A 164 -17.01 9.61 -17.50
N ASN A 165 -15.97 8.79 -17.65
CA ASN A 165 -15.34 8.49 -18.93
C ASN A 165 -15.12 6.98 -19.13
N PRO A 166 -16.21 6.23 -19.41
CA PRO A 166 -16.13 4.78 -19.58
C PRO A 166 -15.25 4.35 -20.75
N ASP A 167 -15.14 5.15 -21.82
CA ASP A 167 -14.24 4.87 -22.95
C ASP A 167 -12.76 4.82 -22.52
N LEU A 168 -12.31 5.80 -21.72
CA LEU A 168 -10.95 5.80 -21.20
C LEU A 168 -10.73 4.68 -20.20
N ALA A 169 -11.69 4.44 -19.31
CA ALA A 169 -11.62 3.38 -18.32
C ALA A 169 -11.47 2.00 -18.99
N ALA A 170 -12.33 1.67 -19.95
CA ALA A 170 -12.25 0.42 -20.71
C ALA A 170 -10.92 0.28 -21.46
N LYS A 171 -10.40 1.37 -22.04
CA LYS A 171 -9.11 1.36 -22.74
C LYS A 171 -7.95 1.06 -21.79
N LEU A 172 -7.84 1.80 -20.69
CA LEU A 172 -6.78 1.58 -19.70
C LEU A 172 -6.92 0.19 -19.07
N ALA A 173 -8.16 -0.24 -18.84
CA ALA A 173 -8.46 -1.56 -18.31
C ALA A 173 -7.96 -2.68 -19.20
N LYS A 174 -8.22 -2.58 -20.51
CA LYS A 174 -7.70 -3.53 -21.49
C LYS A 174 -6.18 -3.62 -21.43
N GLU A 175 -5.49 -2.48 -21.44
CA GLU A 175 -4.02 -2.43 -21.43
C GLU A 175 -3.44 -3.01 -20.13
N ALA A 176 -4.08 -2.74 -18.99
CA ALA A 176 -3.69 -3.27 -17.69
C ALA A 176 -3.91 -4.78 -17.58
N ALA A 177 -5.11 -5.26 -17.94
CA ALA A 177 -5.44 -6.68 -17.93
C ALA A 177 -4.52 -7.47 -18.87
N SER A 178 -4.20 -6.90 -20.05
CA SER A 178 -3.36 -7.55 -21.07
C SER A 178 -1.92 -7.82 -20.64
N VAL A 179 -1.46 -7.28 -19.50
CA VAL A 179 -0.16 -7.64 -18.92
C VAL A 179 -0.11 -9.11 -18.54
N SER A 180 -1.21 -9.66 -18.01
CA SER A 180 -1.29 -11.03 -17.49
C SER A 180 -2.43 -11.87 -18.06
N HIS A 181 -3.48 -11.26 -18.57
CA HIS A 181 -4.72 -11.90 -18.99
C HIS A 181 -5.08 -11.58 -20.44
N ASP A 182 -5.98 -12.36 -21.02
CA ASP A 182 -6.46 -12.18 -22.40
C ASP A 182 -7.87 -12.81 -22.53
N GLY A 183 -8.55 -12.59 -23.66
CA GLY A 183 -9.89 -13.12 -23.91
C GLY A 183 -10.94 -12.61 -22.91
N GLU A 184 -11.74 -13.53 -22.36
CA GLU A 184 -12.86 -13.21 -21.47
C GLU A 184 -12.43 -12.46 -20.20
N ALA A 185 -11.20 -12.67 -19.70
CA ALA A 185 -10.70 -11.94 -18.54
C ALA A 185 -10.46 -10.45 -18.84
N ALA A 186 -9.94 -10.14 -20.05
CA ALA A 186 -9.81 -8.75 -20.49
C ALA A 186 -11.19 -8.12 -20.72
N TYR A 187 -12.17 -8.88 -21.25
CA TYR A 187 -13.54 -8.37 -21.43
C TYR A 187 -14.23 -8.06 -20.10
N GLY A 188 -14.10 -8.94 -19.10
CA GLY A 188 -14.58 -8.68 -17.74
C GLY A 188 -13.99 -7.38 -17.18
N ALA A 189 -12.66 -7.22 -17.27
CA ALA A 189 -11.96 -6.02 -16.84
C ALA A 189 -12.46 -4.74 -17.52
N MET A 190 -12.62 -4.77 -18.85
CA MET A 190 -13.10 -3.64 -19.63
C MET A 190 -14.54 -3.24 -19.25
N SER A 191 -15.42 -4.24 -19.13
CA SER A 191 -16.82 -4.02 -18.77
C SER A 191 -16.93 -3.43 -17.35
N TRP A 192 -16.21 -4.00 -16.39
CA TRP A 192 -16.27 -3.57 -15.00
C TRP A 192 -15.71 -2.16 -14.80
N ALA A 193 -14.53 -1.85 -15.34
CA ALA A 193 -13.94 -0.51 -15.25
C ALA A 193 -14.83 0.57 -15.90
N ALA A 194 -15.51 0.23 -17.01
CA ALA A 194 -16.47 1.12 -17.64
C ALA A 194 -17.69 1.38 -16.75
N MET A 195 -18.19 0.37 -16.03
CA MET A 195 -19.27 0.52 -15.06
C MET A 195 -18.87 1.45 -13.91
N GLU A 196 -17.68 1.28 -13.35
CA GLU A 196 -17.18 2.13 -12.27
C GLU A 196 -16.99 3.58 -12.71
N ALA A 197 -16.41 3.80 -13.90
CA ALA A 197 -16.29 5.13 -14.47
C ALA A 197 -17.67 5.79 -14.72
N GLU A 198 -18.67 5.01 -15.14
CA GLU A 198 -20.04 5.50 -15.35
C GLU A 198 -20.82 5.67 -14.04
N ALA A 199 -20.42 5.02 -12.94
CA ALA A 199 -21.03 5.20 -11.63
C ALA A 199 -20.88 6.64 -11.10
N PHE A 200 -19.95 7.41 -11.66
CA PHE A 200 -19.87 8.86 -11.42
C PHE A 200 -21.02 9.66 -12.07
N ASN A 201 -21.76 9.09 -13.01
CA ASN A 201 -22.87 9.74 -13.70
C ASN A 201 -24.23 9.11 -13.34
N SER A 202 -24.27 7.81 -13.03
CA SER A 202 -25.50 7.07 -12.83
C SER A 202 -25.38 6.04 -11.72
N LYS A 203 -26.50 5.82 -11.01
CA LYS A 203 -26.67 4.74 -10.03
C LYS A 203 -27.61 3.64 -10.55
N ASP A 204 -28.12 3.80 -11.78
CA ASP A 204 -29.07 2.88 -12.38
C ASP A 204 -28.34 1.61 -12.83
N VAL A 205 -28.68 0.49 -12.19
CA VAL A 205 -28.00 -0.80 -12.38
C VAL A 205 -28.04 -1.26 -13.84
N ASP A 206 -29.21 -1.18 -14.49
CA ASP A 206 -29.36 -1.62 -15.87
C ASP A 206 -28.53 -0.74 -16.82
N HIS A 207 -28.50 0.58 -16.61
CA HIS A 207 -27.67 1.51 -17.38
C HIS A 207 -26.17 1.27 -17.20
N LEU A 208 -25.72 0.97 -15.98
CA LEU A 208 -24.32 0.63 -15.72
C LEU A 208 -23.94 -0.65 -16.48
N ILE A 209 -24.74 -1.71 -16.35
CA ILE A 209 -24.52 -2.97 -17.07
C ILE A 209 -24.52 -2.74 -18.58
N ASP A 210 -25.51 -2.02 -19.11
CA ASP A 210 -25.59 -1.70 -20.54
C ASP A 210 -24.36 -0.90 -20.99
N THR A 211 -23.85 0.01 -20.15
CA THR A 211 -22.61 0.76 -20.43
C THR A 211 -21.39 -0.14 -20.51
N GLY A 212 -21.19 -1.05 -19.56
CA GLY A 212 -20.06 -1.99 -19.57
C GLY A 212 -20.06 -2.89 -20.82
N LEU A 213 -21.24 -3.40 -21.19
CA LEU A 213 -21.41 -4.27 -22.36
C LEU A 213 -21.09 -3.60 -23.71
N ARG A 214 -21.06 -2.25 -23.80
CA ARG A 214 -20.69 -1.54 -25.04
C ARG A 214 -19.25 -1.76 -25.46
N PHE A 215 -18.37 -2.11 -24.52
CA PHE A 215 -16.92 -2.18 -24.76
C PHE A 215 -16.41 -3.59 -25.06
N ILE A 216 -17.28 -4.60 -25.08
CA ILE A 216 -16.90 -6.00 -25.28
C ILE A 216 -17.63 -6.61 -26.49
N PRO A 217 -17.15 -7.73 -27.05
CA PRO A 217 -17.86 -8.45 -28.11
C PRO A 217 -19.24 -8.93 -27.63
N LYS A 218 -20.26 -8.78 -28.47
CA LYS A 218 -21.65 -9.18 -28.14
C LYS A 218 -21.83 -10.69 -27.97
N ASP A 219 -20.90 -11.46 -28.53
CA ASP A 219 -20.84 -12.91 -28.50
C ASP A 219 -19.76 -13.45 -27.55
N SER A 220 -19.27 -12.63 -26.61
CA SER A 220 -18.41 -13.10 -25.51
C SER A 220 -19.20 -13.90 -24.47
N ASP A 221 -18.52 -14.75 -23.70
CA ASP A 221 -19.12 -15.46 -22.55
C ASP A 221 -19.53 -14.49 -21.43
N ILE A 222 -18.79 -13.39 -21.23
CA ILE A 222 -19.20 -12.30 -20.34
C ILE A 222 -20.55 -11.70 -20.77
N ALA A 223 -20.73 -11.37 -22.06
CA ALA A 223 -21.99 -10.80 -22.54
C ALA A 223 -23.16 -11.78 -22.43
N ARG A 224 -22.92 -13.07 -22.74
CA ARG A 224 -23.93 -14.14 -22.61
C ARG A 224 -24.36 -14.35 -21.16
N SER A 225 -23.40 -14.56 -20.25
CA SER A 225 -23.69 -14.79 -18.84
C SER A 225 -24.45 -13.62 -18.22
N THR A 226 -24.07 -12.39 -18.53
CA THR A 226 -24.79 -11.17 -18.08
C THR A 226 -26.24 -11.13 -18.59
N ALA A 227 -26.48 -11.47 -19.85
CA ALA A 227 -27.83 -11.50 -20.42
C ALA A 227 -28.71 -12.58 -19.76
N ASP A 228 -28.16 -13.78 -19.58
CA ASP A 228 -28.85 -14.89 -18.92
C ASP A 228 -29.20 -14.55 -17.47
N VAL A 229 -28.26 -13.98 -16.71
CA VAL A 229 -28.49 -13.59 -15.32
C VAL A 229 -29.55 -12.48 -15.22
N ARG A 230 -29.56 -11.48 -16.13
CA ARG A 230 -30.66 -10.48 -16.19
C ARG A 230 -32.01 -11.12 -16.47
N GLN A 231 -32.06 -12.10 -17.35
CA GLN A 231 -33.29 -12.82 -17.66
C GLN A 231 -33.77 -13.65 -16.46
N TRP A 232 -32.88 -14.44 -15.86
CA TRP A 232 -33.18 -15.27 -14.70
C TRP A 232 -33.60 -14.41 -13.51
N ALA A 233 -32.95 -13.28 -13.27
CA ALA A 233 -33.30 -12.40 -12.17
C ALA A 233 -34.77 -11.92 -12.26
N LYS A 234 -35.23 -11.60 -13.48
CA LYS A 234 -36.62 -11.20 -13.76
C LYS A 234 -37.63 -12.33 -13.56
N ILE A 235 -37.23 -13.57 -13.85
CA ILE A 235 -38.10 -14.76 -13.74
C ILE A 235 -38.16 -15.27 -12.30
N ASP A 236 -37.00 -15.37 -11.66
CA ASP A 236 -36.86 -16.06 -10.38
C ASP A 236 -37.28 -15.18 -9.20
N GLY A 237 -37.00 -13.86 -9.26
CA GLY A 237 -37.30 -12.92 -8.17
C GLY A 237 -36.59 -13.24 -6.85
N ASP A 238 -35.60 -14.13 -6.89
CA ASP A 238 -34.89 -14.72 -5.76
C ASP A 238 -33.44 -14.99 -6.18
N TRP A 239 -32.49 -14.35 -5.51
CA TRP A 239 -31.08 -14.42 -5.88
C TRP A 239 -30.50 -15.82 -5.66
N GLU A 240 -31.03 -16.62 -4.73
CA GLU A 240 -30.52 -17.98 -4.48
C GLU A 240 -30.92 -18.94 -5.61
N LYS A 241 -32.12 -18.76 -6.17
CA LYS A 241 -32.55 -19.51 -7.37
C LYS A 241 -31.72 -19.13 -8.58
N THR A 242 -31.49 -17.83 -8.78
CA THR A 242 -30.64 -17.35 -9.87
C THR A 242 -29.20 -17.84 -9.70
N LEU A 243 -28.66 -17.82 -8.48
CA LEU A 243 -27.35 -18.39 -8.16
C LEU A 243 -27.28 -19.89 -8.49
N THR A 244 -28.32 -20.65 -8.16
CA THR A 244 -28.39 -22.08 -8.51
C THR A 244 -28.25 -22.28 -10.03
N ARG A 245 -28.93 -21.46 -10.84
CA ARG A 245 -28.78 -21.49 -12.31
C ARG A 245 -27.39 -21.09 -12.76
N ILE A 246 -26.77 -20.07 -12.15
CA ILE A 246 -25.39 -19.68 -12.45
C ILE A 246 -24.44 -20.84 -12.14
N GLN A 247 -24.60 -21.49 -10.98
CA GLN A 247 -23.79 -22.64 -10.62
C GLN A 247 -23.95 -23.75 -11.66
N GLU A 248 -25.18 -24.09 -12.08
CA GLU A 248 -25.45 -25.13 -13.08
C GLU A 248 -24.87 -24.84 -14.47
N ASN A 249 -24.97 -23.59 -14.94
CA ASN A 249 -24.68 -23.21 -16.34
C ASN A 249 -23.33 -22.51 -16.55
N TYR A 250 -22.77 -21.91 -15.50
CA TYR A 250 -21.54 -21.12 -15.53
C TYR A 250 -20.54 -21.50 -14.43
N GLY A 251 -20.82 -22.53 -13.61
CA GLY A 251 -19.95 -22.94 -12.50
C GLY A 251 -18.56 -23.43 -12.90
N MET A 252 -17.71 -23.61 -11.89
CA MET A 252 -16.30 -24.03 -12.04
C MET A 252 -16.12 -25.43 -12.68
N HIS A 253 -17.17 -26.26 -12.73
CA HIS A 253 -17.13 -27.54 -13.47
C HIS A 253 -17.22 -27.37 -15.00
N ILE A 254 -17.69 -26.21 -15.47
CA ILE A 254 -17.76 -25.84 -16.89
C ILE A 254 -16.53 -25.02 -17.26
N PHE A 255 -16.30 -23.94 -16.50
CA PHE A 255 -15.18 -23.02 -16.71
C PHE A 255 -14.01 -23.40 -15.81
N LYS A 256 -13.00 -24.03 -16.41
CA LYS A 256 -11.87 -24.64 -15.70
C LYS A 256 -10.81 -23.60 -15.32
N GLY A 257 -10.08 -23.86 -14.24
CA GLY A 257 -9.02 -22.99 -13.75
C GLY A 257 -8.94 -23.06 -12.22
N ALA A 258 -8.07 -22.25 -11.63
CA ALA A 258 -8.07 -22.05 -10.19
C ALA A 258 -9.24 -21.14 -9.78
N CYS A 259 -9.44 -20.03 -10.52
CA CYS A 259 -10.50 -19.07 -10.31
C CYS A 259 -10.87 -18.40 -11.65
N HIS A 260 -11.81 -18.99 -12.39
CA HIS A 260 -12.16 -18.52 -13.74
C HIS A 260 -13.02 -17.24 -13.70
N VAL A 261 -12.83 -16.33 -14.67
CA VAL A 261 -13.54 -15.03 -14.69
C VAL A 261 -15.07 -15.18 -14.82
N ILE A 262 -15.55 -16.05 -15.71
CA ILE A 262 -16.99 -16.15 -16.05
C ILE A 262 -17.93 -16.42 -14.84
N PRO A 263 -17.76 -17.50 -14.05
CA PRO A 263 -18.62 -17.73 -12.88
C PRO A 263 -18.63 -16.53 -11.92
N ASN A 264 -17.44 -15.97 -11.64
CA ASN A 264 -17.28 -14.84 -10.73
C ASN A 264 -17.94 -13.56 -11.27
N HIS A 265 -17.80 -13.27 -12.56
CA HIS A 265 -18.50 -12.17 -13.21
C HIS A 265 -20.02 -12.34 -13.13
N ALA A 266 -20.53 -13.55 -13.39
CA ALA A 266 -21.96 -13.84 -13.32
C ALA A 266 -22.55 -13.58 -11.92
N ILE A 267 -21.85 -13.95 -10.83
CA ILE A 267 -22.33 -13.65 -9.47
C ILE A 267 -22.18 -12.18 -9.08
N LYS A 268 -21.23 -11.46 -9.66
CA LYS A 268 -21.16 -9.99 -9.52
C LYS A 268 -22.38 -9.33 -10.17
N ILE A 269 -22.76 -9.73 -11.38
CA ILE A 269 -23.98 -9.26 -12.03
C ILE A 269 -25.23 -9.64 -11.22
N LEU A 270 -25.30 -10.87 -10.70
CA LEU A 270 -26.37 -11.30 -9.79
C LEU A 270 -26.50 -10.36 -8.59
N SER A 271 -25.39 -10.14 -7.86
CA SER A 271 -25.40 -9.27 -6.69
C SER A 271 -25.79 -7.84 -7.04
N LEU A 272 -25.31 -7.31 -8.17
CA LEU A 272 -25.69 -5.96 -8.61
C LEU A 272 -27.19 -5.84 -8.90
N LEU A 273 -27.79 -6.84 -9.56
CA LEU A 273 -29.22 -6.82 -9.89
C LEU A 273 -30.12 -6.92 -8.65
N TYR A 274 -29.75 -7.73 -7.67
CA TYR A 274 -30.56 -7.96 -6.48
C TYR A 274 -30.25 -7.01 -5.32
N GLY A 275 -29.00 -6.57 -5.20
CA GLY A 275 -28.49 -5.78 -4.08
C GLY A 275 -27.97 -4.39 -4.45
N GLY A 276 -27.86 -4.04 -5.73
CA GLY A 276 -27.21 -2.79 -6.19
C GLY A 276 -27.83 -1.48 -5.68
N HIS A 277 -29.02 -1.52 -5.12
CA HIS A 277 -29.69 -0.40 -4.47
C HIS A 277 -29.15 -0.08 -3.07
N SER A 278 -28.30 -0.93 -2.49
CA SER A 278 -27.72 -0.77 -1.16
C SER A 278 -26.31 -1.34 -1.10
N PHE A 279 -25.37 -0.62 -0.47
CA PHE A 279 -24.03 -1.14 -0.21
C PHE A 279 -24.10 -2.44 0.61
N ASP A 280 -24.91 -2.44 1.68
CA ASP A 280 -25.07 -3.56 2.60
C ASP A 280 -25.57 -4.82 1.91
N GLU A 281 -26.64 -4.70 1.10
CA GLU A 281 -27.24 -5.87 0.44
C GLU A 281 -26.33 -6.40 -0.68
N GLY A 282 -25.73 -5.54 -1.50
CA GLY A 282 -24.83 -5.97 -2.56
C GLY A 282 -23.58 -6.68 -2.03
N ILE A 283 -22.92 -6.10 -1.01
CA ILE A 283 -21.75 -6.73 -0.38
C ILE A 283 -22.12 -8.04 0.33
N HIS A 284 -23.25 -8.07 1.04
CA HIS A 284 -23.74 -9.29 1.68
C HIS A 284 -23.96 -10.42 0.66
N ILE A 285 -24.70 -10.15 -0.41
CA ILE A 285 -25.05 -11.17 -1.42
C ILE A 285 -23.78 -11.70 -2.07
N ILE A 286 -22.87 -10.82 -2.50
CA ILE A 286 -21.71 -11.24 -3.29
C ILE A 286 -20.78 -12.16 -2.49
N VAL A 287 -20.46 -11.82 -1.23
CA VAL A 287 -19.56 -12.66 -0.43
C VAL A 287 -20.24 -13.96 0.04
N THR A 288 -21.58 -13.97 0.12
CA THR A 288 -22.35 -15.18 0.47
C THR A 288 -22.50 -16.14 -0.71
N CYS A 289 -22.27 -15.69 -1.96
CA CYS A 289 -22.28 -16.57 -3.13
C CYS A 289 -21.15 -17.61 -3.11
N GLY A 290 -20.05 -17.34 -2.41
CA GLY A 290 -18.86 -18.19 -2.36
C GLY A 290 -17.88 -17.93 -3.51
N TRP A 291 -17.03 -18.92 -3.82
CA TRP A 291 -15.89 -18.80 -4.74
C TRP A 291 -14.86 -17.78 -4.24
N ASP A 292 -14.56 -16.76 -5.03
CA ASP A 292 -13.49 -15.79 -4.81
C ASP A 292 -14.01 -14.58 -4.02
N THR A 293 -14.28 -14.80 -2.73
CA THR A 293 -15.16 -13.92 -1.96
C THR A 293 -14.56 -12.56 -1.66
N ASP A 294 -13.25 -12.48 -1.43
CA ASP A 294 -12.49 -11.22 -1.35
C ASP A 294 -12.52 -10.45 -2.66
N SER A 295 -12.23 -11.11 -3.79
CA SER A 295 -12.17 -10.44 -5.10
C SER A 295 -13.50 -9.93 -5.60
N ASN A 296 -14.51 -10.79 -5.53
CA ASN A 296 -15.85 -10.38 -5.89
C ASN A 296 -16.38 -9.32 -4.91
N GLY A 297 -16.09 -9.47 -3.62
CA GLY A 297 -16.42 -8.46 -2.60
C GLY A 297 -15.75 -7.13 -2.88
N GLY A 298 -14.47 -7.13 -3.25
CA GLY A 298 -13.67 -5.95 -3.54
C GLY A 298 -14.19 -5.17 -4.74
N ASN A 299 -14.37 -5.83 -5.89
CA ASN A 299 -14.94 -5.19 -7.09
C ASN A 299 -16.35 -4.64 -6.82
N MET A 300 -17.21 -5.42 -6.15
CA MET A 300 -18.57 -5.00 -5.80
C MET A 300 -18.54 -3.80 -4.85
N GLY A 301 -17.65 -3.82 -3.85
CA GLY A 301 -17.50 -2.74 -2.89
C GLY A 301 -17.03 -1.44 -3.54
N ALA A 302 -16.07 -1.51 -4.47
CA ALA A 302 -15.63 -0.34 -5.23
C ALA A 302 -16.78 0.29 -6.03
N LEU A 303 -17.52 -0.53 -6.78
CA LEU A 303 -18.65 -0.07 -7.59
C LEU A 303 -19.78 0.51 -6.73
N LEU A 304 -20.20 -0.18 -5.67
CA LEU A 304 -21.26 0.30 -4.77
C LEU A 304 -20.85 1.55 -4.00
N GLY A 305 -19.57 1.65 -3.60
CA GLY A 305 -19.01 2.86 -3.00
C GLY A 305 -19.08 4.06 -3.95
N LEU A 306 -18.83 3.84 -5.24
CA LEU A 306 -18.98 4.89 -6.26
C LEU A 306 -20.45 5.28 -6.50
N MET A 307 -21.34 4.30 -6.58
CA MET A 307 -22.78 4.53 -6.80
C MET A 307 -23.40 5.31 -5.64
N HIS A 308 -23.09 4.92 -4.40
CA HIS A 308 -23.79 5.42 -3.22
C HIS A 308 -23.04 6.53 -2.49
N GLY A 309 -21.75 6.72 -2.76
CA GLY A 309 -20.92 7.66 -2.03
C GLY A 309 -20.75 7.25 -0.57
N LEU A 310 -20.38 8.21 0.29
CA LEU A 310 -20.20 7.93 1.71
C LEU A 310 -21.52 7.57 2.43
N ASP A 311 -22.65 8.08 1.94
CA ASP A 311 -23.98 7.77 2.47
C ASP A 311 -24.29 6.26 2.44
N GLY A 312 -23.67 5.52 1.52
CA GLY A 312 -23.81 4.06 1.44
C GLY A 312 -23.29 3.30 2.67
N PHE A 313 -22.45 3.94 3.51
CA PHE A 313 -21.89 3.32 4.72
C PHE A 313 -22.60 3.75 6.01
N GLU A 314 -23.67 4.55 5.93
CA GLU A 314 -24.41 5.07 7.09
C GLU A 314 -25.54 4.12 7.55
N THR A 315 -25.77 3.03 6.81
CA THR A 315 -26.68 1.94 7.17
C THR A 315 -25.91 0.64 7.43
N GLY A 316 -26.59 -0.34 8.03
CA GLY A 316 -26.00 -1.66 8.28
C GLY A 316 -25.03 -1.67 9.47
N PRO A 317 -24.04 -2.58 9.48
CA PRO A 317 -23.01 -2.60 10.51
C PRO A 317 -21.98 -1.49 10.30
N ASP A 318 -21.16 -1.22 11.32
CA ASP A 318 -20.03 -0.30 11.20
C ASP A 318 -18.91 -0.90 10.32
N TRP A 319 -18.94 -0.55 9.03
CA TRP A 319 -17.92 -0.98 8.06
C TRP A 319 -16.59 -0.25 8.21
N ARG A 320 -16.62 1.00 8.71
CA ARG A 320 -15.50 1.95 8.64
C ARG A 320 -14.69 2.00 9.93
N GLY A 321 -15.33 1.90 11.09
CA GLY A 321 -14.68 1.96 12.39
C GLY A 321 -13.61 0.89 12.59
N PRO A 322 -13.89 -0.42 12.36
CA PRO A 322 -12.88 -1.48 12.49
C PRO A 322 -11.69 -1.34 11.52
N LEU A 323 -11.97 -0.83 10.32
CA LEU A 323 -10.96 -0.54 9.30
C LEU A 323 -10.04 0.61 9.75
N ALA A 324 -10.64 1.64 10.37
CA ALA A 324 -9.98 2.88 10.78
C ALA A 324 -9.20 3.53 9.62
N ASP A 325 -9.75 3.46 8.42
CA ASP A 325 -9.14 3.98 7.18
C ASP A 325 -7.83 3.29 6.74
N ARG A 326 -7.38 2.22 7.41
CA ARG A 326 -6.07 1.58 7.14
C ARG A 326 -6.08 0.75 5.85
N ALA A 327 -4.96 0.77 5.13
CA ALA A 327 -4.73 -0.09 3.98
C ALA A 327 -3.26 -0.56 3.94
N VAL A 328 -3.01 -1.72 3.32
CA VAL A 328 -1.67 -2.30 3.18
C VAL A 328 -1.41 -2.67 1.73
N ASN A 329 -0.38 -2.08 1.13
CA ASN A 329 0.00 -2.25 -0.27
C ASN A 329 1.44 -2.81 -0.39
N SER A 330 1.62 -4.09 -0.03
CA SER A 330 2.95 -4.73 0.05
C SER A 330 3.65 -4.71 -1.32
N SER A 331 4.71 -3.92 -1.50
CA SER A 331 5.38 -3.75 -2.79
C SER A 331 6.85 -3.35 -2.61
N ALA A 332 7.57 -3.18 -3.72
CA ALA A 332 8.93 -2.68 -3.69
C ALA A 332 8.99 -1.22 -3.19
N ASP A 333 7.95 -0.41 -3.37
CA ASP A 333 7.86 0.92 -2.77
C ASP A 333 7.49 0.82 -1.28
N GLY A 334 8.51 0.60 -0.45
CA GLY A 334 8.37 0.39 0.99
C GLY A 334 7.60 1.50 1.72
N GLY A 335 7.79 2.76 1.31
CA GLY A 335 7.12 3.93 1.89
C GLY A 335 5.68 4.16 1.42
N TYR A 336 5.17 3.30 0.53
CA TYR A 336 3.77 3.28 0.10
C TYR A 336 2.99 2.09 0.66
N SER A 337 3.68 1.18 1.35
CA SER A 337 3.10 -0.09 1.79
C SER A 337 2.19 0.04 2.99
N ILE A 338 2.60 0.77 4.03
CA ILE A 338 1.69 1.16 5.12
C ILE A 338 0.93 2.40 4.65
N ASN A 339 -0.40 2.31 4.56
CA ASN A 339 -1.20 3.31 3.89
C ASN A 339 -2.57 3.51 4.53
N ASN A 340 -3.33 4.49 4.02
CA ASN A 340 -4.71 4.72 4.39
C ASN A 340 -5.55 5.09 3.15
N CYS A 341 -6.85 4.83 3.23
CA CYS A 341 -7.78 5.04 2.13
C CYS A 341 -7.83 6.51 1.70
N ALA A 342 -7.67 7.47 2.63
CA ALA A 342 -7.62 8.88 2.29
C ALA A 342 -6.41 9.23 1.39
N ARG A 343 -5.19 8.77 1.73
CA ARG A 343 -3.99 8.98 0.90
C ARG A 343 -4.16 8.37 -0.49
N ILE A 344 -4.65 7.13 -0.57
CA ILE A 344 -4.93 6.44 -1.83
C ILE A 344 -5.95 7.24 -2.66
N ALA A 345 -7.03 7.71 -2.05
CA ALA A 345 -8.07 8.47 -2.75
C ALA A 345 -7.53 9.79 -3.33
N TYR A 346 -6.68 10.51 -2.59
CA TYR A 346 -6.01 11.71 -3.11
C TYR A 346 -5.09 11.40 -4.31
N ASP A 347 -4.34 10.29 -4.25
CA ASP A 347 -3.47 9.87 -5.35
C ASP A 347 -4.29 9.58 -6.62
N LEU A 348 -5.31 8.72 -6.52
CA LEU A 348 -6.17 8.35 -7.66
C LEU A 348 -6.96 9.55 -8.21
N THR A 349 -7.49 10.40 -7.34
CA THR A 349 -8.16 11.64 -7.75
C THR A 349 -7.21 12.53 -8.54
N ASN A 350 -5.96 12.68 -8.10
CA ASN A 350 -4.96 13.47 -8.79
C ASN A 350 -4.56 12.86 -10.14
N PHE A 351 -4.50 11.53 -10.24
CA PHE A 351 -4.27 10.84 -11.52
C PHE A 351 -5.41 11.15 -12.50
N GLY A 352 -6.67 11.02 -12.06
CA GLY A 352 -7.83 11.37 -12.88
C GLY A 352 -7.89 12.84 -13.28
N ARG A 353 -7.51 13.75 -12.37
CA ARG A 353 -7.38 15.19 -12.67
C ARG A 353 -6.35 15.45 -13.76
N GLN A 354 -5.17 14.85 -13.64
CA GLN A 354 -4.11 15.02 -14.64
C GLN A 354 -4.49 14.42 -16.00
N LEU A 355 -5.16 13.27 -16.02
CA LEU A 355 -5.73 12.68 -17.25
C LEU A 355 -6.81 13.57 -17.89
N ALA A 356 -7.55 14.33 -17.09
CA ALA A 356 -8.49 15.35 -17.56
C ALA A 356 -7.83 16.67 -18.00
N GLY A 357 -6.51 16.81 -17.83
CA GLY A 357 -5.77 18.04 -18.12
C GLY A 357 -5.90 19.10 -17.02
N GLU A 358 -6.38 18.73 -15.83
CA GLU A 358 -6.46 19.60 -14.66
C GLU A 358 -5.24 19.46 -13.75
N SER A 359 -4.92 20.53 -13.01
CA SER A 359 -3.91 20.48 -11.96
C SER A 359 -4.34 19.54 -10.82
N PRO A 360 -3.38 18.86 -10.16
CA PRO A 360 -3.63 18.15 -8.91
C PRO A 360 -4.31 19.05 -7.87
N LEU A 361 -5.06 18.44 -6.96
CA LEU A 361 -5.64 19.15 -5.83
C LEU A 361 -4.54 19.77 -4.96
N PRO A 362 -4.78 20.95 -4.36
CA PRO A 362 -3.89 21.47 -3.33
C PRO A 362 -3.76 20.46 -2.19
N PRO A 363 -2.53 20.16 -1.73
CA PRO A 363 -2.35 19.18 -0.66
C PRO A 363 -2.98 19.70 0.65
N PRO A 364 -3.83 18.90 1.32
CA PRO A 364 -4.51 19.33 2.54
C PRO A 364 -3.51 19.67 3.64
N ARG A 365 -3.83 20.69 4.44
CA ARG A 365 -3.02 21.14 5.59
C ARG A 365 -1.52 21.36 5.25
N SER A 366 -1.25 21.88 4.04
CA SER A 366 0.13 22.09 3.54
C SER A 366 0.96 20.79 3.47
N GLY A 367 0.35 19.70 3.00
CA GLY A 367 1.03 18.42 2.79
C GLY A 367 1.21 17.60 4.06
N ALA A 368 0.29 17.70 5.02
CA ALA A 368 0.34 16.84 6.20
C ALA A 368 0.01 15.38 5.83
N GLN A 369 0.75 14.43 6.38
CA GLN A 369 0.50 13.00 6.16
C GLN A 369 -0.83 12.56 6.79
N TYR A 370 -1.21 13.18 7.92
CA TYR A 370 -2.51 12.98 8.57
C TYR A 370 -3.21 14.33 8.74
N HIS A 371 -4.28 14.54 7.98
CA HIS A 371 -4.97 15.83 7.80
C HIS A 371 -6.48 15.78 8.03
N PHE A 372 -7.07 14.57 8.09
CA PHE A 372 -8.47 14.31 8.44
C PHE A 372 -9.50 15.10 7.62
N SER A 373 -9.17 15.39 6.36
CA SER A 373 -9.97 16.30 5.51
C SER A 373 -11.20 15.61 4.91
N LEU A 374 -11.22 14.28 4.86
CA LEU A 374 -12.31 13.51 4.27
C LEU A 374 -13.30 13.08 5.37
N PRO A 375 -14.62 13.20 5.14
CA PRO A 375 -15.62 12.87 6.16
C PRO A 375 -15.44 11.44 6.69
N GLY A 376 -15.39 11.27 8.02
CA GLY A 376 -15.20 9.99 8.70
C GLY A 376 -13.80 9.35 8.59
N SER A 377 -12.82 9.99 7.93
CA SER A 377 -11.45 9.48 7.86
C SER A 377 -10.67 9.74 9.15
N VAL A 378 -10.28 8.68 9.84
CA VAL A 378 -9.39 8.73 11.02
C VAL A 378 -7.93 8.40 10.68
N GLN A 379 -7.61 8.09 9.41
CA GLN A 379 -6.27 7.82 8.87
C GLN A 379 -5.39 6.90 9.75
N GLY A 380 -5.99 5.83 10.27
CA GLY A 380 -5.33 4.82 11.09
C GLY A 380 -5.20 5.16 12.57
N PHE A 381 -5.63 6.35 13.01
CA PHE A 381 -5.62 6.69 14.43
C PHE A 381 -6.68 5.88 15.17
N MET A 382 -6.23 5.15 16.17
CA MET A 382 -7.07 4.35 17.05
C MET A 382 -6.57 4.49 18.48
N GLN A 383 -7.48 4.32 19.44
CA GLN A 383 -7.10 4.11 20.83
C GLN A 383 -6.22 2.86 20.94
N GLN A 384 -5.11 2.94 21.66
CA GLN A 384 -4.26 1.78 21.95
C GLN A 384 -4.82 0.97 23.13
N ASN A 385 -4.82 -0.35 22.96
CA ASN A 385 -5.36 -1.36 23.88
C ASN A 385 -5.10 -1.06 25.36
N ASP A 386 -6.14 -1.28 26.16
CA ASP A 386 -6.00 -1.55 27.59
C ASP A 386 -7.25 -2.26 28.10
N ASP A 387 -7.08 -3.04 29.16
CA ASP A 387 -8.10 -3.65 30.02
C ASP A 387 -9.00 -2.62 30.76
N ARG A 388 -9.13 -1.41 30.20
CA ARG A 388 -9.89 -0.27 30.75
C ARG A 388 -11.38 -0.44 30.44
N PRO A 389 -12.28 0.20 31.22
CA PRO A 389 -13.70 0.21 30.92
C PRO A 389 -13.95 0.73 29.50
N HIS A 390 -14.69 -0.05 28.70
CA HIS A 390 -15.11 0.36 27.36
C HIS A 390 -15.74 1.76 27.39
N GLY A 391 -15.39 2.59 26.39
CA GLY A 391 -16.03 3.89 26.19
C GLY A 391 -15.36 5.08 26.90
N LEU A 392 -14.15 4.95 27.44
CA LEU A 392 -13.40 6.11 27.98
C LEU A 392 -12.97 7.10 26.88
N VAL A 393 -12.75 6.59 25.67
CA VAL A 393 -12.23 7.34 24.52
C VAL A 393 -13.03 6.98 23.28
N ALA A 394 -13.41 7.98 22.50
CA ALA A 394 -13.95 7.81 21.15
C ALA A 394 -13.02 8.53 20.17
N VAL A 395 -12.74 7.91 19.04
CA VAL A 395 -11.88 8.47 17.99
C VAL A 395 -12.70 8.53 16.71
N GLU A 396 -12.95 9.73 16.23
CA GLU A 396 -13.74 9.98 15.03
C GLU A 396 -13.20 11.20 14.28
N GLN A 397 -13.64 11.38 13.03
CA GLN A 397 -13.38 12.60 12.28
C GLN A 397 -14.51 13.59 12.54
N GLY A 398 -14.18 14.88 12.73
CA GLY A 398 -15.17 15.91 12.99
C GLY A 398 -14.74 17.30 12.53
N GLN A 399 -15.58 18.29 12.83
CA GLN A 399 -15.29 19.70 12.55
C GLN A 399 -14.68 20.36 13.79
N GLY A 400 -13.36 20.46 13.81
CA GLY A 400 -12.63 21.16 14.86
C GLY A 400 -12.57 22.68 14.62
N PRO A 401 -11.91 23.44 15.52
CA PRO A 401 -11.86 24.90 15.46
C PRO A 401 -11.24 25.47 14.17
N ASN A 402 -10.36 24.72 13.52
CA ASN A 402 -9.69 25.11 12.27
C ASN A 402 -10.19 24.31 11.06
N GLY A 403 -11.39 23.71 11.13
CA GLY A 403 -11.98 22.87 10.08
C GLY A 403 -11.85 21.37 10.38
N PRO A 404 -11.90 20.49 9.35
CA PRO A 404 -11.81 19.04 9.51
C PRO A 404 -10.58 18.60 10.34
N ALA A 405 -10.81 17.77 11.35
CA ALA A 405 -9.82 17.33 12.33
C ALA A 405 -10.18 15.96 12.91
N LEU A 406 -9.23 15.32 13.60
CA LEU A 406 -9.52 14.14 14.40
C LEU A 406 -10.04 14.57 15.78
N ALA A 407 -11.24 14.11 16.12
CA ALA A 407 -11.84 14.29 17.43
C ALA A 407 -11.44 13.12 18.34
N ILE A 408 -10.86 13.43 19.50
CA ILE A 408 -10.56 12.47 20.56
C ILE A 408 -11.47 12.80 21.74
N GLY A 409 -12.65 12.19 21.74
CA GLY A 409 -13.65 12.35 22.78
C GLY A 409 -13.22 11.63 24.06
N LEU A 410 -13.26 12.33 25.19
CA LEU A 410 -12.88 11.84 26.51
C LEU A 410 -14.13 11.73 27.39
N ALA A 411 -14.38 10.55 27.95
CA ALA A 411 -15.59 10.28 28.73
C ALA A 411 -15.27 9.87 30.18
N GLY A 412 -14.48 10.70 30.88
CA GLY A 412 -14.24 10.57 32.31
C GLY A 412 -12.79 10.29 32.72
N LEU A 413 -11.83 10.81 31.95
CA LEU A 413 -10.40 10.72 32.25
C LEU A 413 -10.06 11.47 33.55
N SER A 414 -9.19 10.92 34.40
CA SER A 414 -8.76 11.55 35.66
C SER A 414 -7.30 11.22 35.95
N ILE A 415 -6.72 11.85 36.98
CA ILE A 415 -5.36 11.55 37.45
C ILE A 415 -5.16 10.08 37.88
N ALA A 416 -6.25 9.36 38.17
CA ALA A 416 -6.20 7.94 38.51
C ALA A 416 -6.01 7.02 37.28
N ASN A 417 -6.03 7.58 36.06
CA ASN A 417 -5.86 6.83 34.82
C ASN A 417 -4.45 7.04 34.26
N ASP A 418 -3.87 5.96 33.73
CA ASP A 418 -2.73 6.10 32.82
C ASP A 418 -3.11 6.92 31.58
N PRO A 419 -2.14 7.60 30.93
CA PRO A 419 -2.40 8.35 29.72
C PRO A 419 -3.16 7.53 28.68
N VAL A 420 -4.19 8.14 28.09
CA VAL A 420 -4.87 7.63 26.92
C VAL A 420 -3.96 7.80 25.72
N GLU A 421 -3.77 6.74 24.93
CA GLU A 421 -2.96 6.80 23.73
C GLU A 421 -3.85 6.64 22.50
N VAL A 422 -3.81 7.64 21.62
CA VAL A 422 -4.45 7.59 20.30
C VAL A 422 -3.35 7.70 19.26
N MET A 423 -3.11 6.61 18.53
CA MET A 423 -1.94 6.45 17.69
C MET A 423 -2.30 5.77 16.37
N THR A 424 -1.46 6.02 15.36
CA THR A 424 -1.52 5.36 14.05
C THR A 424 -0.20 4.64 13.77
N ASP A 425 -0.27 3.66 12.89
CA ASP A 425 0.84 2.78 12.53
C ASP A 425 1.72 3.46 11.47
N THR A 426 3.03 3.58 11.74
CA THR A 426 4.06 3.97 10.76
C THR A 426 4.82 2.76 10.24
N PHE A 427 4.62 1.59 10.83
CA PHE A 427 5.12 0.29 10.40
C PHE A 427 4.13 -0.80 10.87
N MET A 428 4.37 -2.09 10.60
CA MET A 428 3.40 -3.14 10.95
C MET A 428 3.74 -3.90 12.24
N SER A 429 2.73 -4.38 12.97
CA SER A 429 2.88 -5.32 14.09
C SER A 429 3.20 -6.75 13.65
N GLU A 430 3.76 -7.56 14.55
CA GLU A 430 3.93 -9.00 14.27
C GLU A 430 2.63 -9.79 14.18
N GLU A 431 1.56 -9.33 14.85
CA GLU A 431 0.27 -10.04 14.87
C GLU A 431 -0.47 -9.90 13.54
N GLN A 432 -0.20 -8.82 12.80
CA GLN A 432 -0.75 -8.56 11.47
C GLN A 432 0.04 -9.24 10.34
N LEU A 433 1.24 -9.74 10.64
CA LEU A 433 2.08 -10.39 9.64
C LEU A 433 1.68 -11.85 9.48
N PRO A 434 1.43 -12.32 8.24
CA PRO A 434 1.28 -13.74 8.01
C PRO A 434 2.60 -14.46 8.30
N ILE A 435 2.51 -15.69 8.82
CA ILE A 435 3.62 -16.65 8.83
C ILE A 435 4.04 -16.86 7.36
N PRO A 436 5.36 -16.98 7.04
CA PRO A 436 5.86 -16.86 5.67
C PRO A 436 4.98 -17.59 4.65
N SER A 437 4.40 -16.79 3.75
CA SER A 437 3.42 -17.17 2.74
C SER A 437 3.68 -16.40 1.46
N HIS A 438 2.82 -16.58 0.45
CA HIS A 438 2.84 -15.83 -0.81
C HIS A 438 2.77 -14.30 -0.62
N TYR A 439 2.36 -13.80 0.55
CA TYR A 439 2.14 -12.38 0.83
C TYR A 439 3.02 -11.87 1.97
N THR A 440 4.33 -12.05 1.86
CA THR A 440 5.24 -11.47 2.86
C THR A 440 5.18 -9.93 2.76
N LEU A 441 5.05 -9.24 3.89
CA LEU A 441 5.09 -7.78 3.90
C LEU A 441 6.45 -7.29 3.41
N GLN A 442 6.45 -6.50 2.34
CA GLN A 442 7.56 -5.67 1.89
C GLN A 442 7.19 -4.23 2.23
N ALA A 443 7.80 -3.66 3.25
CA ALA A 443 7.47 -2.32 3.73
C ALA A 443 8.67 -1.65 4.39
N SER A 444 8.64 -0.33 4.43
CA SER A 444 9.55 0.50 5.21
C SER A 444 8.74 1.33 6.21
N PRO A 445 9.32 1.68 7.37
CA PRO A 445 8.72 2.67 8.26
C PRO A 445 8.43 3.98 7.51
N LEU A 446 7.38 4.69 7.92
CA LEU A 446 7.05 6.00 7.34
C LEU A 446 7.78 7.18 8.02
N LEU A 447 8.32 6.97 9.21
CA LEU A 447 8.97 7.98 10.04
C LEU A 447 10.32 7.47 10.54
N TYR A 448 11.32 8.36 10.54
CA TYR A 448 12.70 8.05 10.89
C TYR A 448 13.35 9.14 11.77
N PRO A 449 14.43 8.81 12.52
CA PRO A 449 15.23 9.81 13.22
C PRO A 449 15.76 10.93 12.32
N GLY A 450 15.88 12.13 12.88
CA GLY A 450 16.26 13.35 12.18
C GLY A 450 15.11 14.10 11.50
N GLN A 451 13.99 13.43 11.23
CA GLN A 451 12.81 14.10 10.67
C GLN A 451 12.11 14.96 11.73
N LYS A 452 11.46 16.03 11.29
CA LYS A 452 10.73 16.99 12.14
C LYS A 452 9.24 16.73 12.07
N VAL A 453 8.67 16.20 13.15
CA VAL A 453 7.24 16.03 13.37
C VAL A 453 6.63 17.33 13.88
N LYS A 454 5.43 17.66 13.38
CA LYS A 454 4.60 18.77 13.83
C LYS A 454 3.16 18.31 13.97
N ALA A 455 2.56 18.56 15.13
CA ALA A 455 1.15 18.35 15.38
C ALA A 455 0.51 19.62 15.94
N VAL A 456 -0.69 19.95 15.47
CA VAL A 456 -1.49 21.06 16.01
C VAL A 456 -2.66 20.46 16.77
N VAL A 457 -2.75 20.77 18.06
CA VAL A 457 -3.74 20.20 18.98
C VAL A 457 -4.53 21.29 19.67
N THR A 458 -5.82 21.07 19.88
CA THR A 458 -6.71 22.05 20.50
C THR A 458 -7.61 21.35 21.52
N ALA A 459 -7.70 21.88 22.73
CA ALA A 459 -8.67 21.44 23.73
C ALA A 459 -10.02 22.11 23.46
N ASP A 460 -11.13 21.38 23.54
CA ASP A 460 -12.45 21.96 23.31
C ASP A 460 -12.77 23.09 24.30
N ALA A 461 -13.48 24.13 23.86
CA ALA A 461 -13.86 25.24 24.72
C ALA A 461 -14.89 24.85 25.79
N THR A 462 -15.61 23.74 25.58
CA THR A 462 -16.57 23.19 26.52
C THR A 462 -15.93 22.40 27.67
N GLU A 463 -14.62 22.15 27.60
CA GLU A 463 -13.87 21.54 28.70
C GLU A 463 -13.89 22.44 29.94
N ASP A 464 -13.96 21.85 31.13
CA ASP A 464 -13.95 22.57 32.40
C ASP A 464 -12.57 22.51 33.10
N GLN A 465 -11.62 21.80 32.49
CA GLN A 465 -10.36 21.40 33.11
C GLN A 465 -9.20 21.45 32.11
N THR A 466 -7.97 21.52 32.63
CA THR A 466 -6.76 21.45 31.80
C THR A 466 -6.46 20.01 31.40
N VAL A 467 -6.16 19.81 30.11
CA VAL A 467 -5.72 18.54 29.54
C VAL A 467 -4.24 18.62 29.16
N LYS A 468 -3.45 17.61 29.53
CA LYS A 468 -2.07 17.47 29.09
C LYS A 468 -2.03 16.60 27.84
N VAL A 469 -1.45 17.12 26.78
CA VAL A 469 -1.25 16.42 25.50
C VAL A 469 0.24 16.30 25.23
N THR A 470 0.70 15.08 24.96
CA THR A 470 2.10 14.74 24.68
C THR A 470 2.20 14.07 23.32
N LEU A 471 3.10 14.55 22.46
CA LEU A 471 3.49 13.78 21.27
C LEU A 471 4.24 12.53 21.71
N ARG A 472 3.83 11.36 21.24
CA ARG A 472 4.39 10.07 21.64
C ARG A 472 4.64 9.19 20.43
N LEU A 473 5.77 8.51 20.40
CA LEU A 473 6.01 7.38 19.49
C LEU A 473 6.25 6.09 20.26
N LYS A 474 6.09 4.97 19.55
CA LYS A 474 6.54 3.65 19.99
C LYS A 474 7.43 3.05 18.91
N HIS A 475 8.58 2.53 19.32
CA HIS A 475 9.46 1.77 18.45
C HIS A 475 9.69 0.37 19.01
N TYR A 476 10.20 -0.53 18.18
CA TYR A 476 10.57 -1.86 18.64
C TYR A 476 11.81 -1.81 19.52
N GLY A 477 11.82 -2.58 20.60
CA GLY A 477 12.96 -2.77 21.50
C GLY A 477 13.31 -4.24 21.65
N ASP A 478 13.90 -4.57 22.79
CA ASP A 478 14.35 -5.92 23.10
C ASP A 478 13.20 -6.92 23.13
N ALA A 479 13.46 -8.15 22.67
CA ALA A 479 12.46 -9.21 22.57
C ALA A 479 11.17 -8.76 21.86
N LYS A 480 11.28 -7.79 20.93
CA LYS A 480 10.17 -7.21 20.16
C LYS A 480 9.16 -6.43 21.00
N ALA A 481 9.49 -6.10 22.26
CA ALA A 481 8.65 -5.25 23.11
C ALA A 481 8.60 -3.82 22.54
N LEU A 482 7.49 -3.12 22.75
CA LEU A 482 7.37 -1.73 22.33
C LEU A 482 7.95 -0.80 23.40
N VAL A 483 8.86 0.07 22.97
CA VAL A 483 9.46 1.11 23.82
C VAL A 483 8.78 2.43 23.52
N VAL A 484 8.27 3.07 24.57
CA VAL A 484 7.62 4.38 24.52
C VAL A 484 8.67 5.48 24.56
N VAL A 485 8.56 6.45 23.66
CA VAL A 485 9.37 7.67 23.67
C VAL A 485 8.45 8.88 23.61
N ASP A 486 8.52 9.70 24.66
CA ASP A 486 7.76 10.94 24.77
C ASP A 486 8.55 12.10 24.17
N GLY A 487 7.88 12.84 23.29
CA GLY A 487 8.31 14.13 22.78
C GLY A 487 7.77 15.29 23.62
N PRO A 488 7.65 16.50 23.02
CA PRO A 488 7.09 17.67 23.68
C PRO A 488 5.67 17.43 24.21
N SER A 489 5.36 18.06 25.35
CA SER A 489 4.03 18.07 25.94
C SER A 489 3.55 19.50 26.17
N SER A 490 2.23 19.72 26.11
CA SER A 490 1.60 20.96 26.51
C SER A 490 0.40 20.72 27.44
N ALA A 491 0.14 21.68 28.33
CA ALA A 491 -1.02 21.72 29.20
C ALA A 491 -2.03 22.71 28.61
N LEU A 492 -3.05 22.20 27.93
CA LEU A 492 -4.07 22.98 27.23
C LEU A 492 -5.16 23.38 28.20
N LYS A 493 -5.42 24.67 28.30
CA LYS A 493 -6.65 25.19 28.92
C LYS A 493 -7.82 25.01 27.94
N PRO A 494 -9.08 24.99 28.41
CA PRO A 494 -10.25 24.93 27.53
C PRO A 494 -10.17 25.98 26.42
N GLY A 495 -10.37 25.56 25.17
CA GLY A 495 -10.29 26.40 23.97
C GLY A 495 -8.89 26.78 23.52
N ALA A 496 -7.83 26.37 24.21
CA ALA A 496 -6.45 26.67 23.83
C ALA A 496 -5.95 25.72 22.74
N SER A 497 -5.20 26.28 21.78
CA SER A 497 -4.54 25.54 20.70
C SER A 497 -3.03 25.69 20.83
N GLU A 498 -2.30 24.61 20.58
CA GLU A 498 -0.84 24.58 20.66
C GLU A 498 -0.25 23.79 19.49
N THR A 499 0.98 24.17 19.10
CA THR A 499 1.78 23.43 18.14
C THR A 499 2.89 22.67 18.85
N LEU A 500 2.89 21.35 18.73
CA LEU A 500 3.96 20.49 19.22
C LEU A 500 4.92 20.17 18.07
N GLU A 501 6.20 20.55 18.21
CA GLU A 501 7.25 20.30 17.20
C GLU A 501 8.38 19.45 17.78
N TRP A 502 8.72 18.35 17.09
CA TRP A 502 9.69 17.38 17.58
C TRP A 502 10.62 16.91 16.47
N THR A 503 11.93 17.08 16.65
CA THR A 503 12.92 16.37 15.84
C THR A 503 13.15 14.99 16.44
N ILE A 504 12.85 13.93 15.70
CA ILE A 504 12.93 12.57 16.20
C ILE A 504 14.39 12.22 16.55
N PRO A 505 14.69 11.78 17.78
CA PRO A 505 16.04 11.50 18.21
C PRO A 505 16.56 10.18 17.63
N ASP A 506 17.86 10.11 17.31
CA ASP A 506 18.53 8.88 16.87
C ASP A 506 19.00 8.03 18.07
N THR A 507 18.12 7.84 19.06
CA THR A 507 18.39 7.07 20.28
C THR A 507 17.66 5.73 20.29
N LEU A 508 17.09 5.31 19.16
CA LEU A 508 16.18 4.17 19.04
C LEU A 508 16.91 2.83 18.80
N ASP A 509 18.24 2.80 18.96
CA ASP A 509 19.10 1.63 18.74
C ASP A 509 18.87 0.96 17.38
N HIS A 510 18.74 1.78 16.32
CA HIS A 510 18.52 1.37 14.92
C HIS A 510 17.20 0.63 14.66
N GLN A 511 16.27 0.65 15.61
CA GLN A 511 14.99 -0.02 15.49
C GLN A 511 13.95 0.85 14.76
N PRO A 512 13.02 0.22 14.00
CA PRO A 512 12.00 0.95 13.27
C PRO A 512 10.93 1.53 14.21
N ILE A 513 10.44 2.72 13.86
CA ILE A 513 9.32 3.37 14.54
C ILE A 513 8.04 2.69 14.09
N TYR A 514 7.29 2.14 15.05
CA TYR A 514 6.06 1.41 14.81
C TYR A 514 4.83 2.32 14.83
N LYS A 515 4.73 3.22 15.80
CA LYS A 515 3.56 4.10 15.98
C LYS A 515 3.96 5.52 16.31
N ILE A 516 3.11 6.46 15.91
CA ILE A 516 3.16 7.87 16.32
C ILE A 516 1.75 8.35 16.66
N GLY A 517 1.63 9.24 17.64
CA GLY A 517 0.34 9.83 17.99
C GLY A 517 0.41 10.70 19.23
N LEU A 518 -0.70 10.72 19.97
CA LEU A 518 -0.88 11.53 21.17
C LEU A 518 -1.05 10.64 22.40
N ALA A 519 -0.41 11.03 23.49
CA ALA A 519 -0.73 10.58 24.84
C ALA A 519 -1.42 11.72 25.59
N ILE A 520 -2.61 11.45 26.14
CA ILE A 520 -3.50 12.43 26.75
C ILE A 520 -3.72 12.07 28.21
N SER A 521 -3.49 13.01 29.10
CA SER A 521 -3.73 12.84 30.54
C SER A 521 -4.29 14.11 31.17
N THR A 522 -4.75 14.03 32.42
CA THR A 522 -5.14 15.23 33.18
C THR A 522 -4.54 15.15 34.59
N PRO A 523 -4.05 16.29 35.14
CA PRO A 523 -3.61 16.34 36.53
C PRO A 523 -4.78 16.41 37.53
N SER A 524 -6.04 16.44 37.06
CA SER A 524 -7.20 16.62 37.91
C SER A 524 -7.74 15.30 38.48
N ALA A 525 -8.17 15.31 39.74
CA ALA A 525 -8.93 14.21 40.34
C ALA A 525 -10.39 14.15 39.88
N LYS A 526 -10.91 15.24 39.30
CA LYS A 526 -12.25 15.23 38.69
C LYS A 526 -12.19 14.52 37.34
N ARG A 527 -13.31 13.89 36.98
CA ARG A 527 -13.47 13.23 35.68
C ARG A 527 -13.59 14.29 34.59
N LEU A 528 -12.60 14.39 33.71
CA LEU A 528 -12.61 15.20 32.49
C LEU A 528 -13.56 14.58 31.47
N LYS A 529 -14.48 15.40 30.97
CA LYS A 529 -15.29 15.11 29.80
C LYS A 529 -15.07 16.24 28.78
N GLY A 530 -14.80 15.89 27.53
CA GLY A 530 -14.45 16.87 26.52
C GLY A 530 -13.86 16.24 25.27
N THR A 531 -13.30 17.05 24.40
CA THR A 531 -12.72 16.60 23.13
C THR A 531 -11.37 17.28 22.92
N VAL A 532 -10.34 16.46 22.71
CA VAL A 532 -9.07 16.96 22.20
C VAL A 532 -9.08 16.81 20.69
N TRP A 533 -8.91 17.92 19.99
CA TRP A 533 -8.82 17.96 18.53
C TRP A 533 -7.36 17.84 18.09
N LEU A 534 -7.08 16.96 17.14
CA LEU A 534 -5.82 16.94 16.39
C LEU A 534 -6.11 17.43 14.97
N ASP A 535 -5.71 18.66 14.68
CA ASP A 535 -5.99 19.32 13.39
C ASP A 535 -5.24 18.63 12.24
N TYR A 536 -3.97 18.30 12.49
CA TYR A 536 -3.13 17.50 11.61
C TYR A 536 -1.88 17.02 12.35
N LEU A 537 -1.28 15.94 11.85
CA LEU A 537 0.07 15.50 12.17
C LEU A 537 0.86 15.38 10.87
N LYS A 538 2.03 16.02 10.83
CA LYS A 538 2.94 15.97 9.68
C LYS A 538 4.37 15.75 10.08
N TRP A 539 5.19 15.25 9.16
CA TRP A 539 6.63 15.29 9.26
C TRP A 539 7.27 15.83 7.99
N THR A 540 8.45 16.42 8.17
CA THR A 540 9.25 17.02 7.10
C THR A 540 10.74 16.75 7.32
N GLY A 541 11.52 16.98 6.28
CA GLY A 541 12.97 16.82 6.30
C GLY A 541 13.39 15.39 6.00
N THR A 542 14.67 15.28 5.66
CA THR A 542 15.32 14.01 5.33
C THR A 542 15.84 13.36 6.61
N PRO A 543 15.83 12.03 6.71
CA PRO A 543 16.36 11.35 7.88
C PRO A 543 17.83 11.70 8.14
N ASN A 544 18.18 11.71 9.42
CA ASN A 544 19.54 11.75 9.91
C ASN A 544 19.68 10.57 10.88
N THR A 545 20.12 9.44 10.38
CA THR A 545 20.11 8.18 11.13
C THR A 545 21.13 7.18 10.58
N THR A 546 21.49 6.23 11.43
CA THR A 546 22.30 5.08 11.06
C THR A 546 21.45 3.81 11.13
N PHE A 547 21.52 2.97 10.11
CA PHE A 547 20.99 1.62 10.12
C PHE A 547 22.13 0.64 10.37
N ALA A 548 22.09 -0.03 11.51
CA ALA A 548 23.05 -1.03 11.94
C ALA A 548 22.35 -2.08 12.81
N THR A 549 23.05 -3.14 13.18
CA THR A 549 22.50 -4.13 14.12
C THR A 549 22.31 -3.50 15.50
N PRO A 550 21.13 -3.63 16.14
CA PRO A 550 20.89 -3.16 17.49
C PRO A 550 21.91 -3.72 18.51
N LYS A 551 22.32 -2.91 19.48
CA LYS A 551 23.47 -3.19 20.37
C LYS A 551 23.37 -4.50 21.14
N LYS A 552 22.16 -4.89 21.60
CA LYS A 552 21.98 -6.16 22.31
C LYS A 552 21.98 -7.36 21.38
N ILE A 553 21.38 -7.22 20.19
CA ILE A 553 21.36 -8.27 19.16
C ILE A 553 22.79 -8.55 18.67
N ALA A 554 23.61 -7.51 18.51
CA ALA A 554 25.01 -7.63 18.13
C ALA A 554 25.86 -8.48 19.10
N LYS A 555 25.41 -8.65 20.35
CA LYS A 555 26.08 -9.48 21.38
C LYS A 555 25.60 -10.92 21.44
N SER A 556 24.56 -11.28 20.68
CA SER A 556 23.97 -12.63 20.68
C SER A 556 24.50 -13.48 19.51
N TRP A 557 24.79 -14.76 19.78
CA TRP A 557 25.20 -15.71 18.74
C TRP A 557 24.48 -17.07 18.89
N PRO A 558 23.70 -17.51 17.87
CA PRO A 558 23.25 -16.72 16.72
C PRO A 558 22.28 -15.60 17.16
N PRO A 559 22.17 -14.48 16.42
CA PRO A 559 21.11 -13.51 16.59
C PRO A 559 19.73 -14.17 16.51
N PRO A 560 18.74 -13.75 17.32
CA PRO A 560 17.39 -14.28 17.21
C PRO A 560 16.84 -13.99 15.80
N PRO A 561 16.15 -14.94 15.15
CA PRO A 561 15.56 -14.71 13.84
C PRO A 561 14.42 -13.68 13.89
N ASP A 562 13.97 -13.24 12.71
CA ASP A 562 12.74 -12.45 12.54
C ASP A 562 12.69 -11.16 13.38
N GLN A 563 13.71 -10.30 13.22
CA GLN A 563 13.84 -9.05 13.97
C GLN A 563 13.21 -7.86 13.22
N PRO A 564 12.50 -6.95 13.91
CA PRO A 564 11.84 -5.80 13.27
C PRO A 564 12.76 -4.94 12.40
N TRP A 565 13.97 -4.62 12.87
CA TRP A 565 14.94 -3.83 12.11
C TRP A 565 15.39 -4.49 10.79
N ARG A 566 15.34 -5.82 10.70
CA ARG A 566 15.60 -6.56 9.45
C ARG A 566 14.38 -6.49 8.52
N ARG A 567 13.17 -6.65 9.06
CA ARG A 567 11.91 -6.58 8.29
C ARG A 567 11.62 -5.20 7.69
N ALA A 568 12.25 -4.15 8.21
CA ALA A 568 12.14 -2.78 7.70
C ALA A 568 12.83 -2.58 6.32
N TRP A 569 13.40 -3.65 5.75
CA TRP A 569 14.06 -3.66 4.45
C TRP A 569 13.28 -4.52 3.45
N ILE A 570 13.15 -3.99 2.24
CA ILE A 570 12.68 -4.69 1.05
C ILE A 570 13.87 -5.47 0.51
N ASP A 571 13.70 -6.75 0.20
CA ASP A 571 14.80 -7.57 -0.28
C ASP A 571 14.41 -8.39 -1.53
N SER A 572 15.11 -8.14 -2.63
CA SER A 572 14.97 -8.82 -3.94
C SER A 572 16.13 -9.79 -4.20
N VAL A 573 16.88 -10.12 -3.16
CA VAL A 573 18.02 -11.02 -3.18
C VAL A 573 17.60 -12.46 -2.85
N ASP A 574 18.45 -13.43 -3.18
CA ASP A 574 18.15 -14.85 -2.91
C ASP A 574 18.41 -15.19 -1.43
N THR A 575 19.29 -14.45 -0.77
CA THR A 575 19.62 -14.64 0.64
C THR A 575 19.87 -13.31 1.33
N PHE A 576 19.09 -13.03 2.37
CA PHE A 576 19.25 -11.92 3.30
C PHE A 576 19.10 -12.45 4.75
N PRO A 577 20.16 -13.06 5.30
CA PRO A 577 20.03 -13.89 6.48
C PRO A 577 19.84 -13.05 7.75
N SER A 578 18.79 -13.37 8.52
CA SER A 578 18.44 -12.64 9.75
C SER A 578 19.36 -12.94 10.94
N ASN A 579 20.20 -13.98 10.85
CA ASN A 579 21.10 -14.46 11.89
C ASN A 579 22.54 -13.93 11.76
N PHE A 580 22.74 -12.81 11.07
CA PHE A 580 24.04 -12.12 11.00
C PHE A 580 23.94 -10.72 11.62
N SER A 581 25.04 -10.25 12.21
CA SER A 581 25.18 -8.91 12.80
C SER A 581 25.57 -7.83 11.80
N ASN A 582 25.89 -8.17 10.55
CA ASN A 582 26.10 -7.21 9.46
C ASN A 582 25.03 -7.42 8.38
N PHE A 583 24.80 -6.43 7.54
CA PHE A 583 23.96 -6.59 6.35
C PHE A 583 24.70 -7.43 5.32
N VAL A 584 24.49 -8.74 5.37
CA VAL A 584 24.96 -9.70 4.38
C VAL A 584 23.83 -9.94 3.41
N ALA A 585 24.07 -9.85 2.11
CA ALA A 585 23.09 -10.22 1.10
C ALA A 585 23.79 -10.87 -0.09
N SER A 586 23.10 -11.80 -0.77
CA SER A 586 23.63 -12.43 -1.98
C SER A 586 22.55 -12.67 -3.05
N LYS A 587 22.97 -12.49 -4.30
CA LYS A 587 22.17 -12.73 -5.50
C LYS A 587 22.94 -13.69 -6.40
N SER A 588 22.42 -14.89 -6.60
CA SER A 588 23.07 -15.95 -7.38
C SER A 588 23.16 -15.57 -8.85
N TYR A 589 22.07 -15.05 -9.41
CA TYR A 589 21.97 -14.62 -10.79
C TYR A 589 21.09 -13.38 -10.96
N GLY A 590 21.48 -12.50 -11.87
CA GLY A 590 20.84 -11.23 -12.14
C GLY A 590 21.17 -10.16 -11.12
N GLU A 591 20.43 -9.06 -11.19
CA GLU A 591 20.50 -7.96 -10.23
C GLU A 591 19.46 -8.17 -9.12
N GLY A 592 19.85 -7.84 -7.90
CA GLY A 592 18.96 -7.67 -6.76
C GLY A 592 19.50 -6.62 -5.82
N GLY A 593 18.80 -6.42 -4.72
CA GLY A 593 19.24 -5.50 -3.69
C GLY A 593 18.39 -5.55 -2.43
N ILE A 594 18.89 -4.85 -1.42
CA ILE A 594 18.17 -4.55 -0.19
C ILE A 594 17.91 -3.05 -0.12
N PHE A 595 16.69 -2.65 0.24
CA PHE A 595 16.24 -1.26 0.18
C PHE A 595 15.45 -0.86 1.42
N THR A 596 15.50 0.40 1.80
CA THR A 596 14.62 0.98 2.83
C THR A 596 14.38 2.46 2.57
N GLY A 597 13.31 3.01 3.13
CA GLY A 597 12.99 4.42 3.08
C GLY A 597 11.77 4.76 2.23
N CYS A 598 11.50 6.06 2.15
CA CYS A 598 10.29 6.61 1.54
C CYS A 598 10.63 7.52 0.34
N ARG A 599 9.65 7.74 -0.55
CA ARG A 599 9.78 8.64 -1.71
C ARG A 599 9.94 10.13 -1.32
N ASP A 600 9.75 10.50 -0.07
CA ASP A 600 9.84 11.88 0.45
C ASP A 600 11.23 12.23 1.01
N TRP A 601 12.25 11.40 0.74
CA TRP A 601 13.64 11.70 1.10
C TRP A 601 14.32 12.47 -0.03
N PHE A 602 14.67 13.73 0.26
CA PHE A 602 15.33 14.64 -0.67
C PHE A 602 16.75 14.91 -0.20
N ASP A 603 17.65 15.24 -1.14
CA ASP A 603 18.94 15.88 -0.83
C ASP A 603 19.72 15.31 0.37
N TYR A 604 20.27 14.10 0.20
CA TYR A 604 21.03 13.40 1.24
C TYR A 604 22.35 12.80 0.75
N LYS A 605 23.21 12.52 1.72
CA LYS A 605 24.37 11.64 1.62
C LYS A 605 24.01 10.29 2.21
N LEU A 606 24.23 9.23 1.44
CA LEU A 606 24.25 7.86 1.92
C LEU A 606 25.70 7.38 2.01
N THR A 607 26.12 6.90 3.18
CA THR A 607 27.43 6.28 3.41
C THR A 607 27.25 4.83 3.83
N LEU A 608 27.97 3.92 3.20
CA LEU A 608 28.07 2.51 3.56
C LEU A 608 29.45 2.32 4.18
N SER A 609 29.50 1.93 5.45
CA SER A 609 30.77 1.67 6.14
C SER A 609 31.14 0.19 6.00
N ASP A 610 32.44 -0.07 5.80
CA ASP A 610 33.00 -1.41 5.65
C ASP A 610 32.29 -2.25 4.55
N LEU A 611 32.01 -1.67 3.36
CA LEU A 611 31.48 -2.44 2.24
C LEU A 611 32.52 -3.49 1.81
N ILE A 612 32.13 -4.75 1.84
CA ILE A 612 32.91 -5.89 1.37
C ILE A 612 32.09 -6.59 0.29
N SER A 613 32.67 -6.84 -0.88
CA SER A 613 32.02 -7.59 -1.97
C SER A 613 32.98 -8.60 -2.57
N ASN A 614 32.45 -9.74 -3.04
CA ASN A 614 33.18 -10.70 -3.86
C ASN A 614 33.33 -10.25 -5.32
N ASN A 615 32.67 -9.15 -5.72
CA ASN A 615 32.86 -8.44 -6.99
C ASN A 615 32.72 -9.32 -8.26
N GLU A 616 31.82 -10.30 -8.25
CA GLU A 616 31.51 -11.09 -9.44
C GLU A 616 30.66 -10.28 -10.45
N GLY A 617 29.87 -9.32 -9.99
CA GLY A 617 29.14 -8.35 -10.82
C GLY A 617 28.99 -6.98 -10.14
N PRO A 618 28.27 -6.03 -10.77
CA PRO A 618 28.07 -4.69 -10.21
C PRO A 618 27.51 -4.69 -8.78
N CYS A 619 28.15 -3.91 -7.89
CA CYS A 619 27.78 -3.80 -6.48
C CYS A 619 28.04 -2.40 -5.93
N GLY A 620 27.15 -1.88 -5.07
CA GLY A 620 27.38 -0.59 -4.39
C GLY A 620 26.12 0.10 -3.87
N PRO A 621 26.25 1.28 -3.25
CA PRO A 621 25.11 2.02 -2.71
C PRO A 621 24.13 2.47 -3.80
N CYS A 622 22.85 2.44 -3.42
CA CYS A 622 21.72 2.95 -4.18
C CYS A 622 21.09 4.14 -3.44
N ALA A 623 20.82 5.21 -4.17
CA ALA A 623 20.12 6.41 -3.72
C ALA A 623 18.93 6.73 -4.63
N ARG A 624 17.97 7.46 -4.08
CA ARG A 624 16.70 7.84 -4.70
C ARG A 624 15.95 6.63 -5.26
N TYR A 625 15.92 5.56 -4.47
CA TYR A 625 15.17 4.34 -4.74
C TYR A 625 13.67 4.61 -4.82
N ARG A 626 13.04 4.18 -5.93
CA ARG A 626 11.59 4.32 -6.19
C ARG A 626 10.94 3.00 -6.63
N GLY A 627 11.59 1.88 -6.37
CA GLY A 627 11.25 0.54 -6.85
C GLY A 627 12.52 -0.18 -7.33
N LEU A 628 12.40 -1.48 -7.63
CA LEU A 628 13.54 -2.36 -7.90
C LEU A 628 14.40 -1.92 -9.09
N ARG A 629 13.84 -1.13 -10.01
CA ARG A 629 14.44 -0.81 -11.31
C ARG A 629 14.55 0.69 -11.60
N ARG A 630 14.33 1.54 -10.59
CA ARG A 630 14.37 3.01 -10.70
C ARG A 630 15.11 3.63 -9.54
N TRP A 631 16.37 3.95 -9.76
CA TRP A 631 17.30 4.46 -8.76
C TRP A 631 18.59 5.03 -9.38
N TYR A 632 19.39 5.74 -8.59
CA TYR A 632 20.79 6.03 -8.90
C TYR A 632 21.73 5.19 -8.04
N GLY A 633 22.85 4.76 -8.58
CA GLY A 633 23.84 3.96 -7.85
C GLY A 633 25.26 4.40 -8.12
N LEU A 634 26.14 4.21 -7.13
CA LEU A 634 27.58 4.23 -7.31
C LEU A 634 28.08 2.79 -7.27
N LEU A 635 28.36 2.21 -8.43
CA LEU A 635 28.61 0.77 -8.54
C LEU A 635 30.07 0.49 -8.89
N PHE A 636 30.68 -0.39 -8.11
CA PHE A 636 31.89 -1.10 -8.48
C PHE A 636 31.50 -2.17 -9.50
N GLN A 637 32.21 -2.22 -10.63
CA GLN A 637 31.91 -3.10 -11.77
C GLN A 637 33.11 -4.00 -12.10
N PRO A 638 32.91 -5.20 -12.65
CA PRO A 638 34.03 -6.04 -13.09
C PRO A 638 35.04 -5.29 -13.98
N GLY A 639 36.33 -5.59 -13.82
CA GLY A 639 37.41 -4.95 -14.59
C GLY A 639 37.95 -3.64 -14.02
N ASN A 640 37.94 -3.46 -12.70
CA ASN A 640 38.50 -2.29 -12.01
C ASN A 640 37.85 -0.96 -12.47
N LYS A 641 36.51 -0.96 -12.56
CA LYS A 641 35.73 0.20 -12.97
C LYS A 641 34.73 0.61 -11.88
N ILE A 642 34.57 1.91 -11.69
CA ILE A 642 33.50 2.48 -10.87
C ILE A 642 32.64 3.39 -11.73
N ALA A 643 31.32 3.35 -11.53
CA ALA A 643 30.37 4.14 -12.30
C ALA A 643 29.25 4.72 -11.43
N LEU A 644 28.85 5.96 -11.73
CA LEU A 644 27.54 6.50 -11.37
C LEU A 644 26.55 6.04 -12.43
N VAL A 645 25.52 5.32 -12.00
CA VAL A 645 24.54 4.65 -12.87
C VAL A 645 23.13 5.13 -12.55
N LYS A 646 22.33 5.40 -13.58
CA LYS A 646 20.86 5.50 -13.48
C LYS A 646 20.24 4.19 -13.95
N ALA A 647 19.50 3.53 -13.08
CA ALA A 647 18.63 2.43 -13.46
C ALA A 647 17.29 3.00 -13.92
N ARG A 648 16.88 2.69 -15.15
CA ARG A 648 15.57 3.01 -15.72
C ARG A 648 15.01 1.76 -16.37
N ASP A 649 14.16 1.05 -15.63
CA ASP A 649 13.60 -0.23 -16.05
C ASP A 649 14.74 -1.24 -16.36
N ASP A 650 14.88 -1.71 -17.60
CA ASP A 650 15.98 -2.59 -18.03
C ASP A 650 17.30 -1.85 -18.31
N GLU A 651 17.27 -0.52 -18.47
CA GLU A 651 18.45 0.25 -18.81
C GLU A 651 19.33 0.53 -17.58
N ARG A 652 20.64 0.40 -17.75
CA ARG A 652 21.67 0.81 -16.78
C ARG A 652 22.54 1.87 -17.42
N ILE A 653 22.09 3.12 -17.33
CA ILE A 653 22.72 4.26 -18.01
C ILE A 653 23.89 4.75 -17.15
N GLU A 654 25.12 4.63 -17.67
CA GLU A 654 26.29 5.23 -17.03
C GLU A 654 26.29 6.75 -17.24
N LEU A 655 26.19 7.49 -16.14
CA LEU A 655 26.24 8.95 -16.16
C LEU A 655 27.69 9.46 -16.09
N ALA A 656 28.54 8.75 -15.35
CA ALA A 656 29.98 8.98 -15.27
C ALA A 656 30.68 7.69 -14.84
N SER A 657 31.89 7.42 -15.34
CA SER A 657 32.68 6.27 -14.91
C SER A 657 34.18 6.52 -15.05
N LYS A 658 34.98 5.76 -14.30
CA LYS A 658 36.45 5.76 -14.41
C LYS A 658 37.05 4.43 -13.98
N SER A 659 38.31 4.19 -14.35
CA SER A 659 39.11 3.12 -13.78
C SER A 659 39.43 3.42 -12.31
N LEU A 660 39.25 2.43 -11.45
CA LEU A 660 39.58 2.47 -10.04
C LEU A 660 40.05 1.08 -9.64
N GLU A 661 41.25 0.95 -9.10
CA GLU A 661 41.68 -0.31 -8.51
C GLU A 661 41.06 -0.46 -7.12
N TRP A 662 40.49 -1.62 -6.82
CA TRP A 662 40.13 -2.02 -5.47
C TRP A 662 40.41 -3.50 -5.28
N GLN A 663 40.57 -3.89 -4.02
CA GLN A 663 40.75 -5.27 -3.66
C GLN A 663 39.40 -5.87 -3.28
N VAL A 664 39.03 -6.92 -4.00
CA VAL A 664 37.88 -7.76 -3.67
C VAL A 664 38.03 -8.30 -2.25
N CYS A 665 36.90 -8.44 -1.54
CA CYS A 665 36.87 -8.90 -0.15
C CYS A 665 37.55 -8.00 0.89
N ASN A 666 37.97 -6.79 0.54
CA ASN A 666 38.47 -5.80 1.51
C ASN A 666 37.42 -4.74 1.82
N ALA A 667 37.34 -4.37 3.09
CA ALA A 667 36.41 -3.35 3.58
C ALA A 667 36.76 -1.98 3.01
N ILE A 668 35.76 -1.27 2.50
CA ILE A 668 35.91 0.08 1.98
C ILE A 668 34.69 0.94 2.30
N ASP A 669 34.93 2.18 2.71
CA ASP A 669 33.86 3.15 2.92
C ASP A 669 33.49 3.79 1.59
N VAL A 670 32.19 3.81 1.31
CA VAL A 670 31.65 4.27 0.02
C VAL A 670 30.45 5.18 0.29
N ALA A 671 30.38 6.30 -0.40
CA ALA A 671 29.22 7.19 -0.28
C ALA A 671 28.72 7.70 -1.62
N ILE A 672 27.42 7.93 -1.69
CA ILE A 672 26.75 8.65 -2.77
C ILE A 672 26.02 9.85 -2.18
N VAL A 673 26.22 11.02 -2.77
CA VAL A 673 25.51 12.25 -2.43
C VAL A 673 24.59 12.59 -3.59
N ALA A 674 23.31 12.79 -3.30
CA ALA A 674 22.33 13.26 -4.27
C ALA A 674 21.77 14.59 -3.77
N LYS A 675 22.00 15.69 -4.49
CA LYS A 675 21.50 17.03 -4.15
C LYS A 675 20.96 17.74 -5.38
N GLY A 676 19.66 18.05 -5.41
CA GLY A 676 19.02 18.58 -6.60
C GLY A 676 19.22 17.62 -7.78
N LYS A 677 19.85 18.08 -8.87
CA LYS A 677 20.23 17.21 -10.01
C LYS A 677 21.64 16.62 -9.89
N LYS A 678 22.42 17.06 -8.90
CA LYS A 678 23.83 16.72 -8.76
C LYS A 678 24.00 15.40 -8.02
N LEU A 679 24.81 14.51 -8.59
CA LEU A 679 25.20 13.21 -8.03
C LEU A 679 26.71 13.18 -7.86
N GLN A 680 27.18 12.79 -6.68
CA GLN A 680 28.61 12.68 -6.38
C GLN A 680 28.90 11.33 -5.71
N GLY A 681 29.93 10.65 -6.21
CA GLY A 681 30.39 9.37 -5.67
C GLY A 681 31.71 9.52 -4.93
N TYR A 682 31.82 8.90 -3.75
CA TYR A 682 32.98 8.94 -2.89
C TYR A 682 33.44 7.53 -2.53
N VAL A 683 34.76 7.34 -2.49
CA VAL A 683 35.40 6.09 -2.06
C VAL A 683 36.55 6.44 -1.13
N GLY A 684 36.59 5.84 0.07
CA GLY A 684 37.57 6.17 1.10
C GLY A 684 37.55 7.65 1.50
N GLY A 685 36.37 8.29 1.45
CA GLY A 685 36.19 9.72 1.72
C GLY A 685 36.61 10.67 0.59
N GLN A 686 37.21 10.18 -0.50
CA GLN A 686 37.62 11.00 -1.64
C GLN A 686 36.53 11.04 -2.72
N LEU A 687 36.26 12.23 -3.27
CA LEU A 687 35.36 12.38 -4.43
C LEU A 687 35.99 11.68 -5.64
N VAL A 688 35.28 10.70 -6.20
CA VAL A 688 35.76 9.90 -7.33
C VAL A 688 35.03 10.16 -8.64
N LEU A 689 33.75 10.50 -8.57
CA LEU A 689 32.86 10.72 -9.73
C LEU A 689 31.85 11.83 -9.42
N GLU A 690 31.43 12.53 -10.46
CA GLU A 690 30.36 13.54 -10.41
C GLU A 690 29.54 13.46 -11.70
N ALA A 691 28.23 13.63 -11.60
CA ALA A 691 27.30 13.67 -12.73
C ALA A 691 26.07 14.53 -12.41
N GLU A 692 25.28 14.86 -13.43
CA GLU A 692 23.99 15.52 -13.28
C GLU A 692 22.88 14.74 -13.98
N ASP A 693 21.80 14.44 -13.26
CA ASP A 693 20.55 13.90 -13.79
C ASP A 693 19.40 14.30 -12.84
N GLY A 694 18.24 14.61 -13.41
CA GLY A 694 17.09 15.14 -12.66
C GLY A 694 15.85 14.26 -12.68
N GLU A 695 15.94 13.04 -13.19
CA GLU A 695 14.78 12.17 -13.38
C GLU A 695 14.20 11.70 -12.04
N TYR A 696 15.05 11.33 -11.07
CA TYR A 696 14.62 10.97 -9.73
C TYR A 696 15.03 12.09 -8.78
N GLY A 697 14.07 12.90 -8.31
CA GLY A 697 14.33 14.00 -7.36
C GLY A 697 14.45 13.55 -5.90
N SER A 698 13.90 12.37 -5.58
CA SER A 698 13.80 11.84 -4.23
C SER A 698 13.64 10.32 -4.23
N GLY A 699 13.80 9.70 -3.06
CA GLY A 699 13.63 8.27 -2.88
C GLY A 699 14.48 7.69 -1.75
N GLY A 700 14.19 6.44 -1.39
CA GLY A 700 14.90 5.72 -0.34
C GLY A 700 16.34 5.35 -0.71
N ILE A 701 16.96 4.52 0.11
CA ILE A 701 18.33 4.05 -0.03
C ILE A 701 18.38 2.54 -0.26
N GLY A 702 19.55 2.04 -0.66
CA GLY A 702 19.79 0.60 -0.66
C GLY A 702 21.21 0.19 -1.00
N LEU A 703 21.36 -1.10 -1.26
CA LEU A 703 22.56 -1.76 -1.74
C LEU A 703 22.19 -2.63 -2.94
N ILE A 704 22.85 -2.40 -4.07
CA ILE A 704 22.71 -3.21 -5.30
C ILE A 704 23.75 -4.31 -5.28
N ILE A 705 23.34 -5.51 -5.70
CA ILE A 705 24.18 -6.70 -5.82
C ILE A 705 23.79 -7.43 -7.09
N THR A 706 24.76 -7.64 -7.98
CA THR A 706 24.57 -8.39 -9.22
C THR A 706 25.49 -9.61 -9.22
N ASN A 707 24.93 -10.81 -9.43
CA ASN A 707 25.68 -12.07 -9.51
C ASN A 707 26.77 -12.18 -8.42
N GLY A 708 26.45 -12.09 -7.14
CA GLY A 708 27.46 -12.11 -6.10
C GLY A 708 26.93 -11.87 -4.70
N SER A 709 27.80 -11.42 -3.81
CA SER A 709 27.48 -11.12 -2.42
C SER A 709 28.14 -9.85 -1.95
N ALA A 710 27.51 -9.22 -0.96
CA ALA A 710 28.04 -8.06 -0.28
C ALA A 710 27.74 -8.13 1.22
N MET A 711 28.64 -7.56 1.99
CA MET A 711 28.47 -7.29 3.41
C MET A 711 28.68 -5.80 3.66
N VAL A 712 27.77 -5.19 4.41
CA VAL A 712 27.87 -3.81 4.89
C VAL A 712 27.66 -3.82 6.40
N LYS A 713 28.49 -3.07 7.14
CA LYS A 713 28.34 -2.95 8.58
C LYS A 713 27.19 -2.04 8.96
N GLU A 714 27.11 -0.88 8.33
CA GLU A 714 26.10 0.13 8.61
C GLU A 714 25.82 1.01 7.38
N PHE A 715 24.60 1.53 7.32
CA PHE A 715 24.18 2.55 6.35
C PHE A 715 23.91 3.84 7.12
N LYS A 716 24.60 4.92 6.78
CA LYS A 716 24.39 6.23 7.39
C LYS A 716 23.76 7.18 6.38
N VAL A 717 22.62 7.76 6.76
CA VAL A 717 21.91 8.77 5.95
C VAL A 717 22.00 10.10 6.66
N GLU A 718 22.42 11.13 5.94
CA GLU A 718 22.58 12.49 6.45
C GLU A 718 22.00 13.49 5.45
N PRO A 719 21.24 14.50 5.88
CA PRO A 719 20.83 15.60 5.01
C PRO A 719 22.06 16.32 4.44
N VAL A 720 22.00 16.73 3.16
CA VAL A 720 23.03 17.61 2.61
C VAL A 720 22.69 19.03 3.00
N GLU A 721 23.46 19.62 3.92
CA GLU A 721 23.26 21.03 4.26
C GLU A 721 23.42 21.92 3.02
N ASP A 722 22.53 22.90 2.88
CA ASP A 722 22.86 24.07 2.09
C ASP A 722 23.99 24.78 2.81
N GLY A 723 25.17 24.79 2.20
CA GLY A 723 26.26 25.61 2.69
C GLY A 723 25.72 26.99 2.98
N VAL A 724 25.68 27.36 4.26
CA VAL A 724 25.50 28.74 4.69
C VAL A 724 26.49 29.53 3.82
N LYS A 725 25.98 30.43 2.98
CA LYS A 725 26.83 31.37 2.26
C LYS A 725 27.70 32.04 3.32
N SER A 726 28.97 31.65 3.39
CA SER A 726 29.95 32.36 4.17
C SER A 726 30.05 33.74 3.54
N HIS A 727 29.41 34.72 4.16
CA HIS A 727 29.73 36.11 3.91
C HIS A 727 31.17 36.34 4.37
N LEU A 728 32.08 36.31 3.40
CA LEU A 728 33.32 37.07 3.43
C LEU A 728 33.29 38.04 2.25
#